data_AF-A0AA39PAL0-F1
#
_entry.id   AF-A0AA39PAL0-F1
#
_cell.length_a   1.000
_cell.length_b   1.000
_cell.length_c   1.000
_cell.angle_alpha   90.00
_cell.angle_beta   90.00
_cell.angle_gamma   90.00
#
_symmetry.space_group_name_H-M   'P 1'
#
loop_
_entity.id
_entity.type
_entity.pdbx_description
1 polymer ?
#
loop_
_entity_poly.entity_id
_entity_poly.type
_entity_poly.pdbx_seq_one_letter_code
_entity_poly.pdbx_strand_id
1 'polypeptide(L)'
;MLEGTQGLKQQRALSYVDVFDNMCITQLRHIRWKPSIFRGVWLKHYQFDGSNCANCAHDHSELRPMATTFGITTLFRTFLELHPVLMPAGLYKQLYFAYRQSTTSVDDESVSTSCSSALTWRRIFPKSGYALLPQVSPSAISKWSHGSPRTAIWPIIGSLFILSMVFAMHRFSAYSSLLFPFPPIATSTNNLSSGPYSWQPSSDLHFWQSKKYSPLTLCTPTNQHNRPHLTSLNSITYDQFSNYRDGNSKPSGLLPVTSIPVDCLEDYFSGQACSRSLADSADSDFNSRAPIDIVWSWVNGSDPLHIAALDDIEHAYGYGHSKPKLYRDHNELKYSMRSALAHFRHGVGSFHLLTFDNAVPDTTASSDVRYGQIPQWLSDSRWTDASVSLDIQHHSQFFVPGAYSGPTFNSFAIESQLGSLCGVSENFIYMNDDFFFNGDVETEDFYTPFFGPVLRFDYGVVVDPHNPSGADPDGEWRPLDYSSHLLSKRFGVRPRSYIVHAQKLINMPIMHEMSTGMWSKEFSATARRPFRGMNGRPTENEPAPAHVLDGDDVHPGFMFSNYLIDRGREALLWSWAVGRIGGKGTPPKSQEIPYWPDYDDRWDPELHGTRAWEELGGIVGKAKIVVRVPRRETLDHDRVESLVNKRNPAMQSQYSFSSQDGCPLQYTKPNIPGYPPRLASNPHYKNYGWRTAALCEISWNQCFEKDGRPIESASEFFVRVAFENVNCGDCIIRALMIASGSLGLSKFLPSPNRTVLLHRTQNHFELPPFGPPHLPLAPDYHDIDFSLENVMAPWIEEATQRRGSDEGAAGISVREWAMMLLQRYRYVVGELFFWFCQEVVYLITSAGELPTRFLSIDTPSAAHTGVKGLGNNALRLICINDDVTNDNDVYAVDKTLRDWFSSKWPTPAAWEA
;
A
#
# COMPACT_ATOMS: atom_id res chain seq x y z
N MET A 1 -60.65 6.95 37.70
CA MET A 1 -60.74 5.47 37.74
C MET A 1 -60.01 4.95 36.53
N LEU A 2 -59.01 4.08 36.72
CA LEU A 2 -58.64 2.92 35.89
C LEU A 2 -58.47 3.13 34.37
N GLU A 3 -57.38 2.74 33.68
CA GLU A 3 -55.95 2.49 34.00
C GLU A 3 -55.22 2.39 32.61
N GLY A 4 -53.90 2.33 32.43
CA GLY A 4 -52.78 2.31 33.38
C GLY A 4 -51.39 2.38 32.69
N THR A 5 -50.40 2.88 33.43
CA THR A 5 -48.93 2.70 33.30
C THR A 5 -48.28 2.35 31.94
N GLN A 6 -47.50 3.30 31.42
CA GLN A 6 -46.19 3.02 30.80
C GLN A 6 -45.06 3.71 31.61
N GLY A 7 -43.85 3.15 31.58
CA GLY A 7 -42.74 3.51 32.47
C GLY A 7 -41.94 4.75 32.06
N LEU A 8 -41.30 5.40 33.05
CA LEU A 8 -40.47 6.59 32.83
C LEU A 8 -39.08 6.27 32.25
N LYS A 9 -38.61 7.12 31.34
CA LYS A 9 -37.18 7.28 31.06
C LYS A 9 -36.54 8.16 32.13
N GLN A 10 -35.45 7.71 32.74
CA GLN A 10 -34.51 8.58 33.47
C GLN A 10 -33.15 8.54 32.77
N GLN A 11 -32.76 9.62 32.10
CA GLN A 11 -31.37 9.87 31.75
C GLN A 11 -30.72 10.68 32.87
N ARG A 12 -29.62 10.19 33.42
CA ARG A 12 -28.72 10.99 34.26
C ARG A 12 -27.75 11.74 33.37
N ALA A 13 -27.51 13.01 33.69
CA ALA A 13 -26.47 13.81 33.07
C ALA A 13 -25.46 14.28 34.12
N LEU A 14 -24.21 13.90 33.91
CA LEU A 14 -22.98 14.48 34.46
C LEU A 14 -21.95 14.31 33.33
N SER A 15 -21.12 15.25 32.89
CA SER A 15 -21.01 16.70 33.05
C SER A 15 -19.61 17.01 32.51
N TYR A 16 -19.48 17.52 31.29
CA TYR A 16 -18.24 18.16 30.82
C TYR A 16 -18.57 19.28 29.84
N VAL A 17 -17.90 20.41 30.07
CA VAL A 17 -18.02 21.78 29.52
C VAL A 17 -16.60 22.33 29.79
N ASP A 18 -15.80 22.85 28.86
CA ASP A 18 -15.94 23.73 27.69
C ASP A 18 -14.75 23.45 26.70
N VAL A 19 -14.62 23.98 25.48
CA VAL A 19 -15.55 24.41 24.41
C VAL A 19 -14.77 24.49 23.08
N PHE A 20 -15.46 24.38 21.94
CA PHE A 20 -15.03 24.56 20.53
C PHE A 20 -13.56 24.89 20.19
N ASP A 21 -12.99 24.08 19.28
CA ASP A 21 -12.73 24.57 17.92
C ASP A 21 -12.75 23.41 16.90
N ASN A 22 -13.78 23.34 16.05
CA ASN A 22 -13.88 22.39 14.91
C ASN A 22 -15.16 22.63 14.09
N MET A 23 -15.04 23.08 12.83
CA MET A 23 -16.10 22.95 11.82
C MET A 23 -15.54 22.71 10.41
N CYS A 24 -16.08 21.67 9.79
CA CYS A 24 -16.03 21.22 8.40
C CYS A 24 -15.52 22.20 7.32
N ILE A 25 -14.52 21.76 6.54
CA ILE A 25 -14.35 22.16 5.13
C ILE A 25 -14.16 20.91 4.25
N THR A 26 -15.27 20.25 3.92
CA THR A 26 -15.38 19.24 2.85
C THR A 26 -16.83 19.18 2.41
N GLN A 27 -17.13 19.69 1.21
CA GLN A 27 -18.35 19.56 0.38
C GLN A 27 -18.56 20.85 -0.46
N LEU A 28 -17.87 20.97 -1.61
CA LEU A 28 -18.15 21.98 -2.63
C LEU A 28 -17.98 21.42 -4.06
N ARG A 29 -18.87 20.49 -4.42
CA ARG A 29 -19.34 20.31 -5.81
C ARG A 29 -20.87 20.43 -5.81
N HIS A 30 -21.43 20.93 -6.90
CA HIS A 30 -22.87 21.17 -7.13
C HIS A 30 -23.57 22.24 -6.25
N ILE A 31 -23.55 23.49 -6.70
CA ILE A 31 -24.68 24.41 -6.52
C ILE A 31 -25.11 24.92 -7.91
N ARG A 32 -26.29 24.50 -8.38
CA ARG A 32 -26.94 25.05 -9.58
C ARG A 32 -27.60 26.39 -9.22
N TRP A 33 -27.31 27.44 -9.99
CA TRP A 33 -27.92 28.77 -9.81
C TRP A 33 -29.28 28.89 -10.51
N LYS A 34 -30.35 29.22 -9.77
CA LYS A 34 -31.42 30.16 -10.19
C LYS A 34 -31.97 30.93 -8.96
N PRO A 35 -32.49 32.17 -9.09
CA PRO A 35 -32.61 33.08 -7.93
C PRO A 35 -34.01 33.66 -7.64
N SER A 36 -34.39 33.85 -6.36
CA SER A 36 -35.44 34.83 -5.95
C SER A 36 -35.61 35.08 -4.42
N ILE A 37 -35.50 36.36 -4.01
CA ILE A 37 -36.33 37.09 -2.98
C ILE A 37 -36.14 36.82 -1.45
N PHE A 38 -35.29 37.68 -0.84
CA PHE A 38 -35.42 38.54 0.38
C PHE A 38 -36.44 38.34 1.56
N ARG A 39 -35.94 38.77 2.77
CA ARG A 39 -36.59 39.10 4.09
C ARG A 39 -36.83 37.93 5.09
N GLY A 40 -36.65 38.07 6.42
CA GLY A 40 -35.92 39.10 7.19
C GLY A 40 -36.32 39.27 8.69
N VAL A 41 -35.32 39.38 9.59
CA VAL A 41 -35.28 40.07 10.92
C VAL A 41 -36.23 39.63 12.06
N TRP A 42 -35.70 39.35 13.27
CA TRP A 42 -35.98 40.06 14.56
C TRP A 42 -35.13 39.54 15.74
N LEU A 43 -35.12 40.30 16.86
CA LEU A 43 -34.12 40.22 17.95
C LEU A 43 -34.77 40.57 19.31
N LYS A 44 -34.37 39.91 20.42
CA LYS A 44 -34.51 40.28 21.88
C LYS A 44 -34.22 39.03 22.76
N HIS A 45 -33.95 39.08 24.08
CA HIS A 45 -33.13 39.95 24.97
C HIS A 45 -33.24 39.41 26.43
N TYR A 46 -32.60 40.08 27.41
CA TYR A 46 -32.67 39.83 28.88
C TYR A 46 -31.97 38.55 29.41
N GLN A 47 -31.59 38.47 30.69
CA GLN A 47 -30.84 39.40 31.57
C GLN A 47 -30.32 38.58 32.78
N PHE A 48 -29.21 38.99 33.41
CA PHE A 48 -28.70 38.35 34.63
C PHE A 48 -28.92 39.22 35.86
N ASP A 49 -29.10 38.57 37.01
CA ASP A 49 -29.09 39.14 38.36
C ASP A 49 -28.42 38.12 39.31
N GLY A 50 -27.91 38.52 40.48
CA GLY A 50 -27.13 37.59 41.31
C GLY A 50 -26.89 38.03 42.76
N SER A 51 -26.38 37.11 43.60
CA SER A 51 -25.97 37.45 44.98
C SER A 51 -25.06 36.41 45.69
N ASN A 52 -24.03 36.97 46.33
CA ASN A 52 -23.39 36.60 47.62
C ASN A 52 -22.58 35.29 47.80
N CYS A 53 -21.35 35.51 48.31
CA CYS A 53 -20.30 34.54 48.62
C CYS A 53 -20.37 33.95 50.05
N ALA A 54 -19.56 32.91 50.34
CA ALA A 54 -19.08 32.63 51.70
C ALA A 54 -17.74 31.83 51.78
N ASN A 55 -16.68 32.51 52.26
CA ASN A 55 -15.59 32.04 53.14
C ASN A 55 -14.44 31.09 52.67
N CYS A 56 -13.29 31.26 53.36
CA CYS A 56 -12.01 30.52 53.32
C CYS A 56 -11.23 30.59 51.98
N ALA A 57 -10.13 31.34 51.79
CA ALA A 57 -9.03 31.81 52.66
C ALA A 57 -8.20 30.64 53.25
N HIS A 58 -6.86 30.62 53.19
CA HIS A 58 -5.81 31.63 52.87
C HIS A 58 -4.96 31.21 51.62
N ASP A 59 -3.90 31.89 51.13
CA ASP A 59 -3.06 33.00 51.62
C ASP A 59 -2.51 33.93 50.47
N HIS A 60 -1.30 34.49 50.60
CA HIS A 60 -0.58 35.40 49.70
C HIS A 60 0.50 34.66 48.85
N SER A 61 1.21 35.22 47.86
CA SER A 61 1.49 36.61 47.41
C SER A 61 1.76 36.63 45.86
N GLU A 62 2.15 37.68 45.12
CA GLU A 62 2.48 39.10 45.39
C GLU A 62 1.61 40.07 44.53
N LEU A 63 2.21 41.06 43.84
CA LEU A 63 1.55 42.23 43.25
C LEU A 63 2.20 42.69 41.91
N ARG A 64 1.42 43.42 41.09
CA ARG A 64 1.92 44.22 39.94
C ARG A 64 2.41 45.61 40.42
N PRO A 65 2.97 46.45 39.53
CA PRO A 65 2.06 47.41 38.88
C PRO A 65 2.24 47.51 37.35
N MET A 66 1.20 48.00 36.67
CA MET A 66 1.20 48.29 35.23
C MET A 66 1.48 49.77 34.97
N ALA A 67 2.15 50.09 33.87
CA ALA A 67 2.00 51.38 33.19
C ALA A 67 2.09 51.17 31.66
N THR A 68 1.20 51.87 30.93
CA THR A 68 1.21 52.22 29.48
C THR A 68 2.38 51.68 28.62
N THR A 69 2.13 51.08 27.46
CA THR A 69 1.23 51.59 26.39
C THR A 69 0.62 50.46 25.55
N PHE A 70 -0.63 50.63 25.11
CA PHE A 70 -1.32 49.70 24.20
C PHE A 70 -1.85 50.46 22.97
N GLY A 71 -1.54 50.01 21.75
CA GLY A 71 -2.03 50.63 20.52
C GLY A 71 -1.26 50.20 19.27
N ILE A 72 -1.97 50.10 18.14
CA ILE A 72 -1.42 49.83 16.79
C ILE A 72 -0.64 48.50 16.68
N THR A 73 -1.33 47.37 16.82
CA THR A 73 -0.90 46.09 16.20
C THR A 73 -2.08 45.15 15.94
N THR A 74 -2.95 44.96 16.94
CA THR A 74 -4.07 43.98 16.88
C THR A 74 -5.14 44.31 15.83
N LEU A 75 -5.23 45.57 15.37
CA LEU A 75 -6.24 46.02 14.40
C LEU A 75 -5.91 45.68 12.93
N PHE A 76 -4.64 45.39 12.60
CA PHE A 76 -4.24 45.10 11.22
C PHE A 76 -4.31 43.61 10.85
N ARG A 77 -4.32 42.70 11.84
CA ARG A 77 -4.35 41.26 11.60
C ARG A 77 -5.75 40.77 11.21
N THR A 78 -6.76 41.19 11.97
CA THR A 78 -8.18 40.85 11.75
C THR A 78 -8.75 41.37 10.43
N PHE A 79 -8.09 42.35 9.78
CA PHE A 79 -8.54 42.92 8.51
C PHE A 79 -8.03 42.15 7.28
N LEU A 80 -7.04 41.28 7.43
CA LEU A 80 -6.46 40.48 6.34
C LEU A 80 -6.97 39.04 6.28
N GLU A 81 -7.43 38.49 7.39
CA GLU A 81 -7.84 37.07 7.51
C GLU A 81 -9.32 36.83 7.10
N LEU A 82 -10.06 37.84 6.61
CA LEU A 82 -11.52 37.77 6.38
C LEU A 82 -12.03 38.12 4.96
N HIS A 83 -11.18 38.33 3.95
CA HIS A 83 -11.64 38.52 2.56
C HIS A 83 -10.69 37.99 1.46
N PRO A 84 -10.97 36.79 0.90
CA PRO A 84 -10.44 36.35 -0.38
C PRO A 84 -11.55 35.97 -1.39
N VAL A 85 -12.59 36.81 -1.55
CA VAL A 85 -13.71 36.54 -2.49
C VAL A 85 -13.91 37.65 -3.55
N LEU A 86 -13.50 38.90 -3.29
CA LEU A 86 -13.73 40.04 -4.20
C LEU A 86 -12.53 41.01 -4.26
N MET A 87 -11.46 40.64 -4.97
CA MET A 87 -10.45 41.59 -5.47
C MET A 87 -9.89 41.19 -6.85
N PRO A 88 -9.82 42.13 -7.82
CA PRO A 88 -9.14 41.89 -9.10
C PRO A 88 -7.62 41.76 -8.93
N ALA A 89 -7.00 40.85 -9.70
CA ALA A 89 -5.59 40.45 -9.58
C ALA A 89 -4.53 41.57 -9.79
N GLY A 90 -4.95 42.77 -10.20
CA GLY A 90 -4.04 43.93 -10.36
C GLY A 90 -3.50 44.49 -9.05
N LEU A 91 -4.32 44.56 -7.99
CA LEU A 91 -3.95 45.25 -6.75
C LEU A 91 -2.91 44.47 -5.93
N TYR A 92 -3.01 43.13 -5.93
CA TYR A 92 -2.05 42.24 -5.26
C TYR A 92 -0.62 42.43 -5.80
N LYS A 93 -0.45 42.59 -7.12
CA LYS A 93 0.86 42.84 -7.74
C LYS A 93 1.51 44.15 -7.30
N GLN A 94 0.73 45.19 -6.99
CA GLN A 94 1.27 46.48 -6.53
C GLN A 94 1.77 46.40 -5.08
N LEU A 95 1.02 45.75 -4.19
CA LEU A 95 1.44 45.55 -2.79
C LEU A 95 2.65 44.61 -2.67
N TYR A 96 2.71 43.55 -3.49
CA TYR A 96 3.87 42.64 -3.53
C TYR A 96 5.15 43.36 -4.01
N PHE A 97 5.05 44.29 -4.96
CA PHE A 97 6.20 45.08 -5.42
C PHE A 97 6.74 46.03 -4.33
N ALA A 98 5.86 46.63 -3.53
CA ALA A 98 6.26 47.52 -2.44
C ALA A 98 7.06 46.78 -1.34
N TYR A 99 6.71 45.53 -1.03
CA TYR A 99 7.46 44.71 -0.08
C TYR A 99 8.88 44.40 -0.59
N ARG A 100 9.03 44.06 -1.89
CA ARG A 100 10.29 43.60 -2.48
C ARG A 100 11.34 44.69 -2.69
N GLN A 101 10.99 45.98 -2.62
CA GLN A 101 11.94 47.09 -2.69
C GLN A 101 12.67 47.38 -1.36
N SER A 102 12.33 46.69 -0.27
CA SER A 102 12.99 46.86 1.03
C SER A 102 14.32 46.09 1.18
N THR A 103 14.62 45.15 0.27
CA THR A 103 15.63 44.09 0.51
C THR A 103 16.36 43.60 -0.76
N THR A 104 17.20 44.45 -1.40
CA THR A 104 18.48 44.10 -2.08
C THR A 104 19.08 45.27 -2.89
N SER A 105 20.38 45.55 -2.71
CA SER A 105 21.35 46.24 -3.61
C SER A 105 22.64 46.50 -2.78
N VAL A 106 23.91 46.51 -3.23
CA VAL A 106 24.65 46.33 -4.52
C VAL A 106 25.90 45.48 -4.12
N ASP A 107 26.42 44.47 -4.83
CA ASP A 107 27.22 44.43 -6.08
C ASP A 107 28.48 45.38 -6.06
N ASP A 108 29.59 45.21 -6.80
CA ASP A 108 29.89 44.34 -7.95
C ASP A 108 31.43 44.13 -8.22
N GLU A 109 31.77 43.30 -9.23
CA GLU A 109 32.98 43.19 -10.10
C GLU A 109 34.46 43.31 -9.59
N SER A 110 35.34 42.36 -9.99
CA SER A 110 36.28 42.52 -11.16
C SER A 110 37.54 41.60 -11.26
N VAL A 111 37.69 40.93 -12.42
CA VAL A 111 38.89 40.77 -13.29
C VAL A 111 40.22 40.05 -12.86
N SER A 112 40.35 38.77 -13.30
CA SER A 112 41.49 38.03 -13.95
C SER A 112 42.98 38.07 -13.50
N THR A 113 43.70 36.92 -13.59
CA THR A 113 44.87 36.68 -14.50
C THR A 113 45.56 35.28 -14.41
N SER A 114 45.69 34.58 -15.56
CA SER A 114 46.70 33.52 -15.88
C SER A 114 46.66 32.18 -15.07
N CYS A 115 47.28 31.05 -15.49
CA CYS A 115 48.06 30.71 -16.70
C CYS A 115 48.03 29.20 -17.03
N SER A 116 48.16 28.83 -18.32
CA SER A 116 48.51 27.49 -18.88
C SER A 116 47.63 26.26 -18.50
N SER A 117 47.17 25.40 -19.41
CA SER A 117 47.37 25.24 -20.87
C SER A 117 46.14 24.49 -21.46
N ALA A 118 45.99 24.15 -22.75
CA ALA A 118 46.91 24.21 -23.90
C ALA A 118 46.16 24.61 -25.20
N LEU A 119 46.28 23.81 -26.27
CA LEU A 119 45.71 23.99 -27.62
C LEU A 119 45.22 22.60 -28.13
N THR A 120 44.33 22.44 -29.13
CA THR A 120 44.27 23.13 -30.44
C THR A 120 42.85 23.36 -30.99
N TRP A 121 42.75 24.28 -31.98
CA TRP A 121 41.52 24.75 -32.61
C TRP A 121 41.23 24.13 -34.00
N ARG A 122 39.94 24.06 -34.38
CA ARG A 122 39.46 24.48 -35.72
C ARG A 122 38.12 25.22 -35.62
N ARG A 123 37.92 26.24 -36.47
CA ARG A 123 36.67 27.01 -36.63
C ARG A 123 36.00 26.66 -37.95
N ILE A 124 34.66 26.58 -38.01
CA ILE A 124 33.86 26.93 -39.20
C ILE A 124 32.56 27.65 -38.75
N PHE A 125 32.22 28.72 -39.48
CA PHE A 125 30.99 29.53 -39.52
C PHE A 125 30.92 30.09 -40.98
N PRO A 126 29.83 30.66 -41.57
CA PRO A 126 28.82 31.54 -40.92
C PRO A 126 27.37 31.56 -41.54
N LYS A 127 26.56 32.59 -41.18
CA LYS A 127 25.32 33.12 -41.85
C LYS A 127 24.02 32.31 -41.68
N SER A 128 22.79 32.86 -41.70
CA SER A 128 22.20 34.23 -41.56
C SER A 128 20.65 34.12 -41.57
N GLY A 129 19.77 35.06 -41.19
CA GLY A 129 19.87 36.46 -40.71
C GLY A 129 18.46 37.13 -40.65
N TYR A 130 18.37 38.46 -40.42
CA TYR A 130 17.15 39.31 -40.26
C TYR A 130 16.32 39.04 -38.96
N ALA A 131 15.87 39.97 -38.10
CA ALA A 131 15.79 41.45 -37.97
C ALA A 131 14.43 42.14 -38.26
N LEU A 132 13.83 42.79 -37.23
CA LEU A 132 13.05 44.05 -37.31
C LEU A 132 12.66 44.58 -35.90
N LEU A 133 12.57 45.91 -35.74
CA LEU A 133 12.13 46.67 -34.54
C LEU A 133 11.55 48.05 -34.96
N PRO A 134 10.65 48.64 -34.18
CA PRO A 134 10.85 49.99 -33.59
C PRO A 134 10.42 50.05 -32.10
N GLN A 135 10.98 50.85 -31.17
CA GLN A 135 11.05 52.33 -31.03
C GLN A 135 9.66 53.03 -31.03
N VAL A 136 9.34 54.05 -30.22
CA VAL A 136 10.08 55.03 -29.35
C VAL A 136 9.26 55.27 -28.02
N SER A 137 9.49 56.16 -27.04
CA SER A 137 10.41 57.29 -26.70
C SER A 137 10.36 57.63 -25.17
N PRO A 138 11.33 58.38 -24.58
CA PRO A 138 11.47 58.57 -23.11
C PRO A 138 11.29 60.01 -22.56
N SER A 139 11.06 60.17 -21.24
CA SER A 139 11.21 61.42 -20.47
C SER A 139 11.15 61.22 -18.93
N ALA A 140 11.63 62.09 -18.02
CA ALA A 140 12.80 63.00 -17.99
C ALA A 140 12.95 63.69 -16.60
N ILE A 141 14.19 63.78 -16.08
CA ILE A 141 14.77 64.87 -15.23
C ILE A 141 14.13 65.21 -13.84
N SER A 142 14.95 65.17 -12.76
CA SER A 142 15.13 66.22 -11.69
C SER A 142 15.52 65.63 -10.30
N LYS A 143 16.28 66.24 -9.36
CA LYS A 143 17.45 67.17 -9.34
C LYS A 143 18.06 67.23 -7.90
N TRP A 144 19.39 67.02 -7.77
CA TRP A 144 20.28 67.62 -6.73
C TRP A 144 20.04 67.20 -5.24
N SER A 145 20.92 67.42 -4.25
CA SER A 145 22.13 68.28 -4.12
C SER A 145 23.29 67.62 -3.31
N HIS A 146 24.34 68.39 -2.96
CA HIS A 146 25.64 67.91 -2.43
C HIS A 146 25.80 67.91 -0.89
N GLY A 147 26.72 67.07 -0.39
CA GLY A 147 27.40 67.19 0.91
C GLY A 147 28.64 66.27 0.98
N SER A 148 29.79 66.72 1.51
CA SER A 148 31.07 65.97 1.45
C SER A 148 31.55 65.39 2.80
N PRO A 149 32.37 64.31 2.82
CA PRO A 149 32.60 63.52 4.05
C PRO A 149 34.02 63.61 4.65
N ARG A 150 34.15 63.80 5.99
CA ARG A 150 35.39 63.54 6.75
C ARG A 150 35.19 63.26 8.27
N THR A 151 34.73 62.05 8.66
CA THR A 151 34.92 61.50 10.04
C THR A 151 34.57 59.99 10.13
N ALA A 152 35.40 59.09 9.56
CA ALA A 152 35.09 57.64 9.59
C ALA A 152 36.29 56.65 9.53
N ILE A 153 37.55 57.10 9.63
CA ILE A 153 38.72 56.25 9.27
C ILE A 153 39.20 55.31 10.40
N TRP A 154 38.90 55.60 11.67
CA TRP A 154 39.43 54.83 12.81
C TRP A 154 38.72 53.51 13.20
N PRO A 155 37.41 53.27 12.95
CA PRO A 155 36.80 51.98 13.30
C PRO A 155 37.28 50.80 12.45
N ILE A 156 37.48 51.04 11.14
CA ILE A 156 37.69 49.99 10.13
C ILE A 156 39.04 49.28 10.33
N ILE A 157 40.08 50.02 10.71
CA ILE A 157 41.44 49.49 10.92
C ILE A 157 41.46 48.50 12.10
N GLY A 158 40.70 48.76 13.17
CA GLY A 158 40.60 47.85 14.31
C GLY A 158 39.91 46.53 13.96
N SER A 159 38.83 46.57 13.17
CA SER A 159 38.10 45.37 12.75
C SER A 159 38.93 44.42 11.88
N LEU A 160 39.73 44.97 10.96
CA LEU A 160 40.60 44.17 10.08
C LEU A 160 41.74 43.46 10.84
N PHE A 161 42.25 44.07 11.91
CA PHE A 161 43.32 43.48 12.72
C PHE A 161 42.85 42.25 13.51
N ILE A 162 41.61 42.27 14.04
CA ILE A 162 41.03 41.13 14.77
C ILE A 162 40.74 39.97 13.80
N LEU A 163 40.20 40.26 12.60
CA LEU A 163 39.91 39.25 11.58
C LEU A 163 41.16 38.50 11.11
N SER A 164 42.30 39.18 10.94
CA SER A 164 43.55 38.51 10.55
C SER A 164 44.07 37.57 11.65
N MET A 165 43.91 37.93 12.92
CA MET A 165 44.35 37.12 14.06
C MET A 165 43.51 35.84 14.24
N VAL A 166 42.19 35.91 14.02
CA VAL A 166 41.30 34.73 14.01
C VAL A 166 41.67 33.79 12.85
N PHE A 167 41.93 34.33 11.66
CA PHE A 167 42.30 33.53 10.49
C PHE A 167 43.68 32.85 10.65
N ALA A 168 44.62 33.50 11.35
CA ALA A 168 45.92 32.92 11.69
C ALA A 168 45.79 31.73 12.66
N MET A 169 44.96 31.83 13.70
CA MET A 169 44.74 30.74 14.66
C MET A 169 44.11 29.49 14.00
N HIS A 170 43.23 29.66 13.01
CA HIS A 170 42.58 28.53 12.33
C HIS A 170 43.46 27.76 11.34
N ARG A 171 44.69 28.24 11.05
CA ARG A 171 45.66 27.51 10.19
C ARG A 171 46.70 26.69 10.96
N PHE A 172 46.72 26.70 12.29
CA PHE A 172 47.80 26.11 13.08
C PHE A 172 47.46 24.79 13.84
N SER A 173 46.26 24.22 13.64
CA SER A 173 45.83 22.97 14.29
C SER A 173 45.74 21.74 13.36
N ALA A 174 46.12 21.87 12.09
CA ALA A 174 46.08 20.78 11.10
C ALA A 174 47.48 20.41 10.58
N TYR A 175 47.79 19.11 10.58
CA TYR A 175 49.00 18.46 10.08
C TYR A 175 50.33 18.64 10.84
N SER A 176 50.55 17.75 11.81
CA SER A 176 51.77 16.90 11.94
C SER A 176 51.47 15.77 12.95
N SER A 177 51.39 14.50 12.53
CA SER A 177 52.50 13.52 12.46
C SER A 177 52.81 12.87 13.83
N LEU A 178 53.06 11.56 13.99
CA LEU A 178 52.83 10.32 13.22
C LEU A 178 53.33 9.12 14.10
N LEU A 179 53.05 7.86 13.75
CA LEU A 179 53.68 6.59 14.26
C LEU A 179 53.29 6.00 15.65
N PHE A 180 52.42 4.96 15.62
CA PHE A 180 52.53 3.66 16.34
C PHE A 180 52.56 3.55 17.90
N PRO A 181 52.34 2.35 18.50
CA PRO A 181 51.27 1.37 18.21
C PRO A 181 50.65 0.75 19.48
N PHE A 182 49.33 0.87 19.72
CA PHE A 182 48.65 0.13 20.80
C PHE A 182 47.29 -0.45 20.35
N PRO A 183 46.82 -1.56 20.98
CA PRO A 183 46.05 -2.60 20.29
C PRO A 183 44.52 -2.36 20.24
N PRO A 184 43.78 -3.11 19.40
CA PRO A 184 42.33 -3.18 19.49
C PRO A 184 41.89 -3.72 20.86
N ILE A 185 41.09 -2.95 21.59
CA ILE A 185 40.49 -3.38 22.86
C ILE A 185 39.30 -4.29 22.54
N ALA A 186 39.51 -5.60 22.69
CA ALA A 186 38.44 -6.58 22.62
C ALA A 186 37.57 -6.52 23.89
N THR A 187 36.28 -6.22 23.73
CA THR A 187 35.30 -6.35 24.83
C THR A 187 34.66 -7.74 24.84
N SER A 188 35.38 -8.70 25.41
CA SER A 188 34.83 -9.93 26.03
C SER A 188 33.79 -10.72 25.21
N THR A 189 34.21 -11.29 24.07
CA THR A 189 33.62 -12.57 23.63
C THR A 189 33.99 -13.64 24.65
N ASN A 190 33.13 -13.89 25.63
CA ASN A 190 33.24 -15.09 26.45
C ASN A 190 33.00 -16.29 25.53
N ASN A 191 34.02 -17.13 25.37
CA ASN A 191 34.03 -18.24 24.42
C ASN A 191 33.10 -19.38 24.85
N LEU A 192 31.79 -19.21 24.62
CA LEU A 192 30.94 -20.32 24.21
C LEU A 192 31.19 -20.57 22.72
N SER A 193 31.42 -21.83 22.36
CA SER A 193 32.06 -22.22 21.11
C SER A 193 31.19 -22.02 19.87
N SER A 194 31.25 -20.84 19.26
CA SER A 194 30.78 -20.61 17.89
C SER A 194 31.89 -20.91 16.89
N GLY A 195 32.05 -22.18 16.52
CA GLY A 195 32.50 -22.49 15.16
C GLY A 195 31.49 -21.97 14.14
N PRO A 196 31.82 -21.86 12.85
CA PRO A 196 30.82 -21.54 11.84
C PRO A 196 29.76 -22.65 11.85
N TYR A 197 28.56 -22.30 12.30
CA TYR A 197 27.42 -23.22 12.28
C TYR A 197 27.03 -23.42 10.82
N SER A 198 27.53 -24.50 10.21
CA SER A 198 27.16 -24.89 8.86
C SER A 198 25.69 -25.29 8.87
N TRP A 199 24.79 -24.32 8.70
CA TRP A 199 23.38 -24.60 8.53
C TRP A 199 23.19 -25.52 7.33
N GLN A 200 22.38 -26.55 7.51
CA GLN A 200 22.05 -27.52 6.48
C GLN A 200 20.52 -27.62 6.45
N PRO A 201 19.87 -27.36 5.30
CA PRO A 201 18.41 -27.42 5.19
C PRO A 201 17.91 -28.85 5.41
N SER A 202 16.80 -28.99 6.14
CA SER A 202 16.17 -30.29 6.34
C SER A 202 15.46 -30.80 5.08
N SER A 203 15.15 -32.09 5.07
CA SER A 203 14.33 -32.69 4.01
C SER A 203 12.87 -32.24 4.04
N ASP A 204 12.38 -31.58 5.10
CA ASP A 204 11.05 -30.93 5.09
C ASP A 204 11.10 -29.61 4.35
N LEU A 205 12.14 -28.79 4.60
CA LEU A 205 12.32 -27.52 3.92
C LEU A 205 12.46 -27.72 2.40
N HIS A 206 13.29 -28.69 1.99
CA HIS A 206 13.38 -29.12 0.59
C HIS A 206 12.04 -29.64 0.04
N PHE A 207 11.28 -30.43 0.81
CA PHE A 207 9.98 -30.95 0.39
C PHE A 207 8.96 -29.81 0.15
N TRP A 208 8.84 -28.84 1.06
CA TRP A 208 7.90 -27.72 0.88
C TRP A 208 8.33 -26.78 -0.25
N GLN A 209 9.62 -26.49 -0.41
CA GLN A 209 10.09 -25.68 -1.55
C GLN A 209 10.00 -26.41 -2.90
N SER A 210 10.00 -27.76 -2.92
CA SER A 210 9.80 -28.52 -4.16
C SER A 210 8.37 -28.45 -4.72
N LYS A 211 7.40 -27.97 -3.93
CA LYS A 211 6.02 -27.73 -4.38
C LYS A 211 5.98 -26.46 -5.23
N LYS A 212 6.19 -26.58 -6.54
CA LYS A 212 5.94 -25.47 -7.49
C LYS A 212 4.44 -25.32 -7.76
N TYR A 213 3.97 -24.08 -7.87
CA TYR A 213 2.63 -23.77 -8.39
C TYR A 213 2.64 -23.91 -9.92
N SER A 214 1.52 -24.38 -10.50
CA SER A 214 1.31 -24.40 -11.95
C SER A 214 -0.10 -23.88 -12.29
N PRO A 215 -0.24 -22.88 -13.18
CA PRO A 215 -1.54 -22.37 -13.62
C PRO A 215 -2.47 -23.43 -14.21
N LEU A 216 -1.90 -24.49 -14.78
CA LEU A 216 -2.62 -25.63 -15.35
C LEU A 216 -3.13 -26.63 -14.30
N THR A 217 -2.73 -26.49 -13.03
CA THR A 217 -3.19 -27.37 -11.92
C THR A 217 -4.32 -26.79 -11.07
N LEU A 218 -4.74 -25.53 -11.33
CA LEU A 218 -5.96 -24.98 -10.73
C LEU A 218 -7.22 -25.53 -11.42
N CYS A 219 -7.30 -25.33 -12.73
CA CYS A 219 -8.29 -25.93 -13.61
C CYS A 219 -7.80 -25.93 -15.05
N THR A 220 -8.40 -26.77 -15.89
CA THR A 220 -8.19 -26.77 -17.34
C THR A 220 -8.93 -25.56 -17.93
N PRO A 221 -8.29 -24.73 -18.78
CA PRO A 221 -9.00 -23.67 -19.51
C PRO A 221 -10.11 -24.27 -20.39
N THR A 222 -11.33 -23.77 -20.26
CA THR A 222 -12.51 -24.33 -20.97
C THR A 222 -12.53 -24.01 -22.47
N ASN A 223 -11.76 -23.02 -22.91
CA ASN A 223 -11.57 -22.66 -24.31
C ASN A 223 -10.20 -23.16 -24.82
N GLN A 224 -10.11 -23.51 -26.10
CA GLN A 224 -8.79 -23.74 -26.72
C GLN A 224 -8.08 -22.39 -26.89
N HIS A 225 -6.94 -22.20 -26.19
CA HIS A 225 -6.15 -20.96 -26.27
C HIS A 225 -5.93 -20.49 -27.72
N ASN A 226 -6.18 -19.20 -27.97
CA ASN A 226 -6.11 -18.55 -29.29
C ASN A 226 -7.09 -19.12 -30.35
N ARG A 227 -8.17 -19.82 -29.96
CA ARG A 227 -9.21 -20.37 -30.86
C ARG A 227 -10.63 -20.19 -30.30
N PRO A 228 -11.17 -18.96 -30.32
CA PRO A 228 -12.60 -18.72 -30.06
C PRO A 228 -13.48 -19.45 -31.07
N HIS A 229 -14.71 -19.74 -30.67
CA HIS A 229 -15.78 -20.23 -31.53
C HIS A 229 -16.65 -19.05 -31.98
N LEU A 230 -16.09 -18.22 -32.86
CA LEU A 230 -16.71 -16.98 -33.32
C LEU A 230 -18.03 -17.23 -34.05
N THR A 231 -19.08 -16.55 -33.59
CA THR A 231 -20.42 -16.52 -34.19
C THR A 231 -20.90 -15.08 -34.30
N SER A 232 -21.74 -14.76 -35.29
CA SER A 232 -22.24 -13.39 -35.47
C SER A 232 -23.77 -13.34 -35.41
N LEU A 233 -24.29 -12.52 -34.50
CA LEU A 233 -25.72 -12.24 -34.34
C LEU A 233 -25.96 -10.76 -34.63
N ASN A 234 -26.84 -10.46 -35.59
CA ASN A 234 -27.18 -9.08 -35.99
C ASN A 234 -25.97 -8.19 -36.37
N SER A 235 -24.89 -8.79 -36.90
CA SER A 235 -23.59 -8.16 -37.23
C SER A 235 -22.71 -7.80 -36.03
N ILE A 236 -23.01 -8.32 -34.84
CA ILE A 236 -22.13 -8.31 -33.66
C ILE A 236 -21.54 -9.71 -33.50
N THR A 237 -20.23 -9.82 -33.31
CA THR A 237 -19.54 -11.11 -33.14
C THR A 237 -19.36 -11.45 -31.66
N TYR A 238 -19.57 -12.71 -31.31
CA TYR A 238 -19.46 -13.27 -29.95
C TYR A 238 -18.59 -14.54 -29.99
N ASP A 239 -18.02 -14.91 -28.85
CA ASP A 239 -17.44 -16.24 -28.63
C ASP A 239 -18.54 -17.20 -28.14
N GLN A 240 -18.85 -18.24 -28.91
CA GLN A 240 -19.88 -19.22 -28.58
C GLN A 240 -19.27 -20.45 -27.89
N PHE A 241 -19.45 -20.55 -26.58
CA PHE A 241 -18.94 -21.68 -25.80
C PHE A 241 -20.06 -22.45 -25.09
N SER A 242 -19.80 -23.70 -24.77
CA SER A 242 -20.63 -24.47 -23.83
C SER A 242 -20.12 -24.26 -22.41
N ASN A 243 -21.02 -24.02 -21.45
CA ASN A 243 -20.76 -23.90 -20.01
C ASN A 243 -20.41 -25.27 -19.36
N TYR A 244 -19.81 -26.18 -20.11
CA TYR A 244 -19.35 -27.47 -19.62
C TYR A 244 -18.05 -27.25 -18.83
N ARG A 245 -18.21 -26.83 -17.57
CA ARG A 245 -17.11 -26.74 -16.61
C ARG A 245 -16.46 -28.12 -16.50
N ASP A 246 -15.18 -28.21 -16.83
CA ASP A 246 -14.40 -29.41 -16.60
C ASP A 246 -14.52 -29.80 -15.11
N GLY A 247 -14.89 -31.06 -14.86
CA GLY A 247 -15.20 -31.58 -13.51
C GLY A 247 -14.01 -31.64 -12.55
N ASN A 248 -12.86 -31.09 -12.95
CA ASN A 248 -11.66 -30.94 -12.14
C ASN A 248 -11.94 -29.91 -11.04
N SER A 249 -12.22 -30.40 -9.83
CA SER A 249 -12.31 -29.56 -8.63
C SER A 249 -11.02 -28.78 -8.44
N LYS A 250 -11.11 -27.43 -8.39
CA LYS A 250 -10.01 -26.57 -7.95
C LYS A 250 -9.45 -27.11 -6.62
N PRO A 251 -8.12 -27.20 -6.45
CA PRO A 251 -7.52 -27.75 -5.23
C PRO A 251 -7.99 -26.98 -4.00
N SER A 252 -8.40 -27.70 -2.97
CA SER A 252 -8.96 -27.15 -1.73
C SER A 252 -7.91 -26.75 -0.68
N GLY A 253 -6.63 -26.90 -1.00
CA GLY A 253 -5.49 -26.57 -0.13
C GLY A 253 -4.72 -25.35 -0.63
N LEU A 254 -3.95 -24.71 0.24
CA LEU A 254 -3.20 -23.51 -0.11
C LEU A 254 -2.15 -23.75 -1.18
N LEU A 255 -2.03 -22.77 -2.08
CA LEU A 255 -1.05 -22.77 -3.16
C LEU A 255 0.32 -22.26 -2.68
N PRO A 256 1.44 -22.84 -3.13
CA PRO A 256 2.78 -22.33 -2.87
C PRO A 256 3.04 -21.00 -3.61
N VAL A 257 4.00 -20.22 -3.10
CA VAL A 257 4.52 -19.00 -3.74
C VAL A 257 5.97 -19.22 -4.19
N THR A 258 6.45 -18.42 -5.13
CA THR A 258 7.86 -18.37 -5.54
C THR A 258 8.77 -18.14 -4.31
N SER A 259 9.53 -19.16 -3.93
CA SER A 259 10.38 -19.18 -2.75
C SER A 259 11.77 -18.59 -3.01
N ILE A 260 12.40 -18.05 -1.96
CA ILE A 260 13.83 -17.80 -1.91
C ILE A 260 14.56 -19.15 -2.02
N PRO A 261 15.62 -19.29 -2.86
CA PRO A 261 16.41 -20.50 -2.97
C PRO A 261 16.85 -21.02 -1.59
N VAL A 262 16.77 -22.35 -1.42
CA VAL A 262 16.99 -23.00 -0.11
C VAL A 262 18.32 -22.61 0.53
N ASP A 263 19.37 -22.47 -0.28
CA ASP A 263 20.74 -22.11 0.11
C ASP A 263 20.95 -20.60 0.38
N CYS A 264 19.93 -19.78 0.12
CA CYS A 264 19.90 -18.34 0.39
C CYS A 264 18.91 -17.98 1.52
N LEU A 265 18.03 -18.90 1.94
CA LEU A 265 16.93 -18.62 2.89
C LEU A 265 17.43 -18.18 4.29
N GLU A 266 18.37 -18.93 4.88
CA GLU A 266 18.97 -18.59 6.19
C GLU A 266 19.87 -17.34 6.09
N ASP A 267 20.61 -17.15 4.98
CA ASP A 267 21.42 -15.95 4.75
C ASP A 267 20.54 -14.70 4.68
N TYR A 268 19.47 -14.74 3.87
CA TYR A 268 18.50 -13.66 3.69
C TYR A 268 17.85 -13.26 5.01
N PHE A 269 17.37 -14.21 5.81
CA PHE A 269 16.72 -13.92 7.09
C PHE A 269 17.67 -13.69 8.27
N SER A 270 18.93 -14.13 8.20
CA SER A 270 19.96 -13.74 9.18
C SER A 270 20.59 -12.37 8.90
N GLY A 271 20.42 -11.83 7.69
CA GLY A 271 20.96 -10.53 7.27
C GLY A 271 22.33 -10.61 6.56
N GLN A 272 22.74 -11.81 6.17
CA GLN A 272 23.98 -12.07 5.44
C GLN A 272 23.79 -11.85 3.92
N ALA A 273 24.88 -11.95 3.16
CA ALA A 273 24.84 -11.95 1.70
C ALA A 273 24.79 -13.40 1.21
N CYS A 274 23.77 -13.75 0.42
CA CYS A 274 23.62 -15.12 -0.08
C CYS A 274 24.84 -15.56 -0.90
N SER A 275 25.37 -16.73 -0.56
CA SER A 275 26.71 -17.18 -1.00
C SER A 275 26.84 -17.56 -2.48
N ARG A 276 25.76 -17.49 -3.28
CA ARG A 276 25.74 -17.77 -4.73
C ARG A 276 25.48 -16.51 -5.55
N SER A 277 26.15 -16.40 -6.70
CA SER A 277 25.79 -15.40 -7.70
C SER A 277 24.44 -15.75 -8.34
N LEU A 278 23.58 -14.75 -8.56
CA LEU A 278 22.34 -14.88 -9.34
C LEU A 278 22.61 -15.23 -10.83
N ALA A 279 23.86 -15.17 -11.27
CA ALA A 279 24.28 -15.62 -12.60
C ALA A 279 24.60 -17.13 -12.68
N ASP A 280 24.76 -17.82 -11.54
CA ASP A 280 25.19 -19.23 -11.50
C ASP A 280 24.01 -20.22 -11.41
N SER A 281 22.80 -19.73 -11.10
CA SER A 281 21.58 -20.55 -11.04
C SER A 281 20.94 -20.67 -12.42
N ALA A 282 21.04 -21.85 -13.04
CA ALA A 282 20.34 -22.17 -14.30
C ALA A 282 18.84 -22.51 -14.11
N ASP A 283 18.25 -22.16 -12.97
CA ASP A 283 16.82 -22.33 -12.67
C ASP A 283 16.08 -21.07 -13.16
N SER A 284 15.22 -21.22 -14.15
CA SER A 284 14.55 -20.11 -14.86
C SER A 284 13.70 -19.23 -13.96
N ASP A 285 13.15 -19.84 -12.91
CA ASP A 285 11.98 -19.32 -12.20
C ASP A 285 12.33 -18.23 -11.18
N PHE A 286 13.61 -18.12 -10.80
CA PHE A 286 14.11 -17.09 -9.88
C PHE A 286 14.81 -15.91 -10.60
N ASN A 287 14.79 -15.89 -11.93
CA ASN A 287 15.29 -14.76 -12.72
C ASN A 287 14.35 -13.55 -12.54
N SER A 288 14.88 -12.35 -12.28
CA SER A 288 14.04 -11.16 -12.01
C SER A 288 13.13 -10.77 -13.18
N ARG A 289 13.48 -11.22 -14.39
CA ARG A 289 12.75 -11.02 -15.65
C ARG A 289 11.72 -12.13 -15.95
N ALA A 290 11.24 -12.85 -14.93
CA ALA A 290 10.08 -13.72 -15.09
C ALA A 290 8.89 -12.87 -15.56
N PRO A 291 8.30 -13.15 -16.75
CA PRO A 291 7.28 -12.29 -17.32
C PRO A 291 5.98 -12.34 -16.51
N ILE A 292 5.31 -11.20 -16.43
CA ILE A 292 4.09 -10.96 -15.66
C ILE A 292 2.92 -10.89 -16.64
N ASP A 293 1.90 -11.72 -16.44
CA ASP A 293 0.66 -11.61 -17.20
C ASP A 293 -0.10 -10.33 -16.86
N ILE A 294 -0.90 -9.84 -17.80
CA ILE A 294 -1.85 -8.74 -17.54
C ILE A 294 -3.28 -9.27 -17.69
N VAL A 295 -4.12 -8.98 -16.70
CA VAL A 295 -5.53 -9.34 -16.67
C VAL A 295 -6.37 -8.07 -16.71
N TRP A 296 -7.20 -7.92 -17.74
CA TRP A 296 -8.20 -6.86 -17.85
C TRP A 296 -9.59 -7.36 -17.47
N SER A 297 -10.38 -6.55 -16.78
CA SER A 297 -11.85 -6.64 -16.82
C SER A 297 -12.41 -5.61 -17.81
N TRP A 298 -13.36 -6.01 -18.66
CA TRP A 298 -14.03 -5.11 -19.62
C TRP A 298 -15.45 -5.56 -19.95
N VAL A 299 -16.29 -4.62 -20.35
CA VAL A 299 -17.66 -4.87 -20.84
C VAL A 299 -18.07 -3.80 -21.85
N ASN A 300 -18.80 -4.20 -22.90
CA ASN A 300 -19.49 -3.26 -23.77
C ASN A 300 -20.96 -3.17 -23.37
N GLY A 301 -21.36 -2.08 -22.70
CA GLY A 301 -22.75 -1.82 -22.33
C GLY A 301 -23.65 -1.35 -23.47
N SER A 302 -23.13 -1.16 -24.68
CA SER A 302 -23.93 -0.93 -25.91
C SER A 302 -24.33 -2.23 -26.61
N ASP A 303 -23.92 -3.39 -26.08
CA ASP A 303 -24.24 -4.71 -26.61
C ASP A 303 -25.70 -5.12 -26.30
N PRO A 304 -26.49 -5.59 -27.28
CA PRO A 304 -27.88 -5.99 -27.04
C PRO A 304 -28.07 -7.12 -26.04
N LEU A 305 -27.13 -8.08 -25.92
CA LEU A 305 -27.24 -9.17 -24.94
C LEU A 305 -26.94 -8.69 -23.52
N HIS A 306 -26.00 -7.75 -23.36
CA HIS A 306 -25.78 -7.05 -22.09
C HIS A 306 -26.97 -6.18 -21.70
N ILE A 307 -27.54 -5.38 -22.62
CA ILE A 307 -28.70 -4.53 -22.34
C ILE A 307 -29.91 -5.37 -21.92
N ALA A 308 -30.24 -6.43 -22.67
CA ALA A 308 -31.35 -7.31 -22.31
C ALA A 308 -31.13 -8.00 -20.94
N ALA A 309 -29.91 -8.47 -20.66
CA ALA A 309 -29.57 -9.04 -19.37
C ALA A 309 -29.63 -8.02 -18.21
N LEU A 310 -29.28 -6.76 -18.49
CA LEU A 310 -29.36 -5.68 -17.51
C LEU A 310 -30.82 -5.39 -17.18
N ASP A 311 -31.66 -5.17 -18.19
CA ASP A 311 -33.10 -4.92 -18.04
C ASP A 311 -33.81 -6.08 -17.31
N ASP A 312 -33.50 -7.34 -17.67
CA ASP A 312 -34.07 -8.54 -17.03
C ASP A 312 -33.70 -8.63 -15.54
N ILE A 313 -32.43 -8.35 -15.19
CA ILE A 313 -31.92 -8.45 -13.81
C ILE A 313 -32.33 -7.22 -12.97
N GLU A 314 -32.38 -6.01 -13.55
CA GLU A 314 -32.97 -4.82 -12.92
C GLU A 314 -34.44 -5.07 -12.54
N HIS A 315 -35.23 -5.60 -13.48
CA HIS A 315 -36.63 -5.95 -13.25
C HIS A 315 -36.80 -7.10 -12.23
N ALA A 316 -36.00 -8.16 -12.32
CA ALA A 316 -36.09 -9.32 -11.42
C ALA A 316 -35.80 -8.99 -9.95
N TYR A 317 -34.98 -7.96 -9.69
CA TYR A 317 -34.63 -7.53 -8.33
C TYR A 317 -35.27 -6.21 -7.89
N GLY A 318 -36.04 -5.53 -8.75
CA GLY A 318 -36.62 -4.22 -8.45
C GLY A 318 -35.56 -3.12 -8.26
N TYR A 319 -34.48 -3.18 -9.03
CA TYR A 319 -33.35 -2.26 -8.99
C TYR A 319 -33.38 -1.41 -10.27
N GLY A 320 -33.87 -0.17 -10.21
CA GLY A 320 -33.98 0.73 -11.38
C GLY A 320 -32.96 1.87 -11.35
N HIS A 321 -31.70 1.58 -10.96
CA HIS A 321 -30.70 2.58 -10.57
C HIS A 321 -29.31 2.34 -11.18
N SER A 322 -29.18 1.47 -12.18
CA SER A 322 -27.93 1.31 -12.93
C SER A 322 -27.46 2.62 -13.54
N LYS A 323 -26.14 2.82 -13.51
CA LYS A 323 -25.46 4.02 -13.99
C LYS A 323 -24.78 3.67 -15.32
N PRO A 324 -25.26 4.12 -16.50
CA PRO A 324 -24.71 3.70 -17.80
C PRO A 324 -23.21 3.95 -17.98
N LYS A 325 -22.65 4.93 -17.25
CA LYS A 325 -21.20 5.20 -17.17
C LYS A 325 -20.36 4.09 -16.48
N LEU A 326 -20.96 3.02 -15.99
CA LEU A 326 -20.23 1.87 -15.44
C LEU A 326 -19.94 0.81 -16.52
N TYR A 327 -20.50 0.97 -17.71
CA TYR A 327 -20.48 -0.01 -18.81
C TYR A 327 -20.19 0.65 -20.17
N ARG A 328 -19.64 1.88 -20.19
CA ARG A 328 -19.43 2.65 -21.42
C ARG A 328 -18.07 2.31 -22.05
N ASP A 329 -17.98 2.30 -23.37
CA ASP A 329 -16.73 2.08 -24.12
C ASP A 329 -16.47 3.24 -25.11
N HIS A 330 -15.30 3.87 -24.98
CA HIS A 330 -14.69 4.77 -25.95
C HIS A 330 -13.42 4.16 -26.60
N ASN A 331 -13.31 2.82 -26.59
CA ASN A 331 -12.13 1.98 -26.86
C ASN A 331 -10.99 2.09 -25.83
N GLU A 332 -11.26 2.42 -24.56
CA GLU A 332 -10.30 2.40 -23.45
C GLU A 332 -9.43 1.13 -23.49
N LEU A 333 -10.07 -0.05 -23.52
CA LEU A 333 -9.39 -1.35 -23.54
C LEU A 333 -8.38 -1.48 -24.69
N LYS A 334 -8.78 -1.07 -25.90
CA LYS A 334 -7.95 -1.14 -27.11
C LYS A 334 -6.64 -0.38 -26.91
N TYR A 335 -6.75 0.82 -26.35
CA TYR A 335 -5.61 1.70 -26.14
C TYR A 335 -4.85 1.37 -24.86
N SER A 336 -5.48 0.78 -23.85
CA SER A 336 -4.83 0.17 -22.69
C SER A 336 -3.90 -0.98 -23.12
N MET A 337 -4.40 -1.94 -23.91
CA MET A 337 -3.59 -3.02 -24.48
C MET A 337 -2.45 -2.49 -25.35
N ARG A 338 -2.70 -1.53 -26.25
CA ARG A 338 -1.64 -0.87 -27.04
C ARG A 338 -0.59 -0.19 -26.15
N SER A 339 -1.01 0.44 -25.04
CA SER A 339 -0.10 1.11 -24.11
C SER A 339 0.85 0.12 -23.43
N ALA A 340 0.33 -1.05 -23.03
CA ALA A 340 1.13 -2.15 -22.47
C ALA A 340 2.13 -2.70 -23.49
N LEU A 341 1.69 -2.93 -24.73
CA LEU A 341 2.55 -3.38 -25.84
C LEU A 341 3.58 -2.34 -26.29
N ALA A 342 3.40 -1.06 -25.94
CA ALA A 342 4.33 0.03 -26.23
C ALA A 342 5.37 0.24 -25.11
N HIS A 343 4.98 0.06 -23.84
CA HIS A 343 5.76 0.53 -22.68
C HIS A 343 6.16 -0.55 -21.66
N PHE A 344 5.61 -1.76 -21.74
CA PHE A 344 5.93 -2.86 -20.81
C PHE A 344 6.18 -4.21 -21.50
N ARG A 345 6.09 -4.30 -22.83
CA ARG A 345 6.20 -5.53 -23.66
C ARG A 345 7.29 -6.54 -23.27
N HIS A 346 8.43 -6.10 -22.74
CA HIS A 346 9.53 -6.99 -22.34
C HIS A 346 9.31 -7.69 -20.98
N GLY A 347 8.46 -7.16 -20.11
CA GLY A 347 8.01 -7.79 -18.86
C GLY A 347 6.64 -8.48 -18.97
N VAL A 348 5.99 -8.45 -20.14
CA VAL A 348 4.68 -9.08 -20.37
C VAL A 348 4.82 -10.59 -20.64
N GLY A 349 3.97 -11.38 -20.00
CA GLY A 349 3.72 -12.79 -20.36
C GLY A 349 2.62 -12.91 -21.43
N SER A 350 1.42 -13.26 -20.99
CA SER A 350 0.18 -13.19 -21.79
C SER A 350 -0.71 -12.03 -21.36
N PHE A 351 -1.59 -11.62 -22.27
CA PHE A 351 -2.76 -10.81 -21.95
C PHE A 351 -3.96 -11.74 -21.76
N HIS A 352 -4.75 -11.49 -20.72
CA HIS A 352 -6.01 -12.18 -20.45
C HIS A 352 -7.12 -11.13 -20.33
N LEU A 353 -8.25 -11.38 -20.99
CA LEU A 353 -9.41 -10.50 -20.94
C LEU A 353 -10.58 -11.21 -20.24
N LEU A 354 -11.12 -10.59 -19.20
CA LEU A 354 -12.29 -11.05 -18.47
C LEU A 354 -13.53 -10.33 -19.01
N THR A 355 -14.48 -11.10 -19.55
CA THR A 355 -15.60 -10.60 -20.36
C THR A 355 -16.98 -11.05 -19.86
N PHE A 356 -17.95 -10.17 -20.02
CA PHE A 356 -19.37 -10.47 -19.86
C PHE A 356 -19.83 -11.58 -20.81
N ASP A 357 -20.71 -12.45 -20.31
CA ASP A 357 -21.37 -13.49 -21.10
C ASP A 357 -22.80 -13.76 -20.63
N ASN A 358 -23.68 -14.18 -21.55
CA ASN A 358 -25.05 -14.57 -21.25
C ASN A 358 -25.46 -15.87 -21.97
N ALA A 359 -26.50 -16.53 -21.48
CA ALA A 359 -27.22 -17.55 -22.23
C ALA A 359 -27.97 -16.90 -23.41
N VAL A 360 -28.13 -17.63 -24.52
CA VAL A 360 -28.82 -17.10 -25.71
C VAL A 360 -30.33 -17.31 -25.58
N PRO A 361 -31.16 -16.25 -25.65
CA PRO A 361 -32.62 -16.41 -25.63
C PRO A 361 -33.13 -17.21 -26.84
N ASP A 362 -34.18 -17.99 -26.61
CA ASP A 362 -35.05 -18.60 -27.63
C ASP A 362 -34.35 -19.40 -28.75
N THR A 363 -33.37 -20.24 -28.39
CA THR A 363 -32.78 -21.23 -29.31
C THR A 363 -33.19 -22.66 -28.95
N THR A 364 -33.28 -23.53 -29.96
CA THR A 364 -33.46 -24.99 -29.78
C THR A 364 -32.17 -25.72 -29.39
N ALA A 365 -31.16 -25.00 -28.91
CA ALA A 365 -29.93 -25.56 -28.37
C ALA A 365 -30.14 -26.03 -26.91
N SER A 366 -29.14 -26.72 -26.35
CA SER A 366 -29.15 -27.01 -24.91
C SER A 366 -29.01 -25.73 -24.09
N SER A 367 -29.47 -25.76 -22.83
CA SER A 367 -29.34 -24.69 -21.82
C SER A 367 -27.92 -24.21 -21.53
N ASP A 368 -26.95 -24.92 -22.10
CA ASP A 368 -25.53 -24.85 -21.74
C ASP A 368 -24.75 -23.96 -22.72
N VAL A 369 -25.35 -23.54 -23.84
CA VAL A 369 -24.69 -22.65 -24.83
C VAL A 369 -24.78 -21.20 -24.38
N ARG A 370 -23.63 -20.52 -24.39
CA ARG A 370 -23.47 -19.13 -23.93
C ARG A 370 -22.69 -18.32 -24.97
N TYR A 371 -23.06 -17.05 -25.13
CA TYR A 371 -22.35 -16.09 -25.96
C TYR A 371 -21.59 -15.13 -25.04
N GLY A 372 -20.27 -15.15 -25.16
CA GLY A 372 -19.37 -14.21 -24.50
C GLY A 372 -19.05 -13.01 -25.38
N GLN A 373 -18.97 -11.84 -24.78
CA GLN A 373 -18.53 -10.63 -25.48
C GLN A 373 -17.08 -10.75 -25.92
N ILE A 374 -16.79 -10.17 -27.08
CA ILE A 374 -15.43 -9.88 -27.53
C ILE A 374 -15.36 -8.43 -28.01
N PRO A 375 -14.22 -7.74 -27.90
CA PRO A 375 -14.04 -6.43 -28.52
C PRO A 375 -14.18 -6.51 -30.05
N GLN A 376 -15.11 -5.74 -30.62
CA GLN A 376 -15.51 -5.81 -32.05
C GLN A 376 -14.42 -5.28 -33.03
N TRP A 377 -13.24 -4.95 -32.52
CA TRP A 377 -12.05 -4.57 -33.30
C TRP A 377 -10.97 -5.66 -33.31
N LEU A 378 -11.21 -6.82 -32.70
CA LEU A 378 -10.32 -7.98 -32.80
C LEU A 378 -10.41 -8.66 -34.17
N SER A 379 -9.30 -9.26 -34.60
CA SER A 379 -9.22 -10.10 -35.79
C SER A 379 -9.74 -11.52 -35.52
N ASP A 380 -10.52 -12.05 -36.46
CA ASP A 380 -11.08 -13.42 -36.41
C ASP A 380 -10.02 -14.55 -36.48
N SER A 381 -8.74 -14.22 -36.69
CA SER A 381 -7.73 -15.20 -37.16
C SER A 381 -6.38 -15.16 -36.46
N ARG A 382 -6.07 -14.13 -35.65
CA ARG A 382 -4.75 -13.93 -35.07
C ARG A 382 -4.82 -13.25 -33.70
N TRP A 383 -4.62 -13.99 -32.63
CA TRP A 383 -4.59 -13.48 -31.25
C TRP A 383 -3.16 -13.49 -30.66
N THR A 384 -2.16 -13.11 -31.47
CA THR A 384 -0.75 -13.12 -31.05
C THR A 384 0.07 -12.00 -31.70
N ASP A 385 0.69 -11.18 -30.84
CA ASP A 385 1.56 -10.05 -31.20
C ASP A 385 3.00 -10.34 -30.77
N ALA A 386 3.83 -10.73 -31.74
CA ALA A 386 5.20 -11.21 -31.56
C ALA A 386 5.29 -12.37 -30.54
N SER A 387 5.63 -12.08 -29.28
CA SER A 387 5.75 -13.04 -28.18
C SER A 387 4.56 -13.06 -27.23
N VAL A 388 3.62 -12.11 -27.35
CA VAL A 388 2.46 -11.96 -26.46
C VAL A 388 1.23 -12.61 -27.09
N SER A 389 0.59 -13.52 -26.37
CA SER A 389 -0.74 -14.09 -26.69
C SER A 389 -1.86 -13.32 -25.98
N LEU A 390 -3.05 -13.34 -26.56
CA LEU A 390 -4.30 -12.84 -25.96
C LEU A 390 -5.26 -14.01 -25.71
N ASP A 391 -5.59 -14.24 -24.44
CA ASP A 391 -6.63 -15.18 -23.99
C ASP A 391 -7.90 -14.40 -23.58
N ILE A 392 -9.08 -15.02 -23.70
CA ILE A 392 -10.36 -14.43 -23.28
C ILE A 392 -11.10 -15.46 -22.42
N GLN A 393 -11.49 -15.05 -21.21
CA GLN A 393 -12.17 -15.87 -20.22
C GLN A 393 -13.46 -15.18 -19.76
N HIS A 394 -14.59 -15.85 -19.95
CA HIS A 394 -15.91 -15.29 -19.67
C HIS A 394 -16.30 -15.46 -18.20
N HIS A 395 -17.12 -14.56 -17.66
CA HIS A 395 -17.50 -14.56 -16.23
C HIS A 395 -18.02 -15.94 -15.76
N SER A 396 -18.85 -16.62 -16.56
CA SER A 396 -19.35 -17.96 -16.21
C SER A 396 -18.27 -19.05 -16.14
N GLN A 397 -17.08 -18.86 -16.73
CA GLN A 397 -16.00 -19.84 -16.77
C GLN A 397 -15.15 -19.82 -15.49
N PHE A 398 -14.71 -18.65 -15.01
CA PHE A 398 -13.75 -18.55 -13.91
C PHE A 398 -14.36 -18.51 -12.50
N PHE A 399 -15.60 -18.01 -12.35
CA PHE A 399 -16.30 -17.94 -11.05
C PHE A 399 -16.37 -19.31 -10.35
N VAL A 400 -16.17 -19.38 -9.04
CA VAL A 400 -16.19 -20.64 -8.27
C VAL A 400 -17.55 -21.39 -8.40
N PRO A 401 -17.56 -22.73 -8.34
CA PRO A 401 -18.79 -23.52 -8.43
C PRO A 401 -19.85 -23.05 -7.42
N GLY A 402 -21.06 -22.74 -7.92
CA GLY A 402 -22.18 -22.27 -7.10
C GLY A 402 -22.19 -20.75 -6.81
N ALA A 403 -21.15 -19.98 -7.15
CA ALA A 403 -21.17 -18.52 -6.99
C ALA A 403 -21.76 -17.77 -8.21
N TYR A 404 -21.59 -18.30 -9.43
CA TYR A 404 -22.17 -17.70 -10.63
C TYR A 404 -23.66 -18.08 -10.76
N SER A 405 -24.56 -17.17 -10.36
CA SER A 405 -26.01 -17.34 -10.47
C SER A 405 -26.62 -16.76 -11.76
N GLY A 406 -25.81 -16.09 -12.58
CA GLY A 406 -26.25 -15.41 -13.81
C GLY A 406 -25.30 -14.26 -14.17
N PRO A 407 -25.67 -13.42 -15.16
CA PRO A 407 -24.94 -12.20 -15.49
C PRO A 407 -24.72 -11.30 -14.26
N THR A 408 -23.59 -10.60 -14.23
CA THR A 408 -23.24 -9.67 -13.15
C THR A 408 -22.65 -8.38 -13.71
N PHE A 409 -23.06 -7.28 -13.11
CA PHE A 409 -22.69 -5.91 -13.41
C PHE A 409 -21.90 -5.28 -12.25
N ASN A 410 -21.47 -6.11 -11.28
CA ASN A 410 -20.70 -5.73 -10.11
C ASN A 410 -19.21 -6.06 -10.32
N SER A 411 -18.38 -5.04 -10.51
CA SER A 411 -16.93 -5.21 -10.61
C SER A 411 -16.30 -5.84 -9.34
N PHE A 412 -16.89 -5.69 -8.16
CA PHE A 412 -16.41 -6.37 -6.94
C PHE A 412 -16.74 -7.86 -6.95
N ALA A 413 -17.88 -8.25 -7.54
CA ALA A 413 -18.17 -9.66 -7.79
C ALA A 413 -17.13 -10.28 -8.73
N ILE A 414 -16.76 -9.58 -9.80
CA ILE A 414 -15.71 -10.01 -10.75
C ILE A 414 -14.33 -10.06 -10.06
N GLU A 415 -13.90 -8.98 -9.41
CA GLU A 415 -12.61 -8.92 -8.70
C GLU A 415 -12.48 -9.98 -7.59
N SER A 416 -13.59 -10.39 -6.96
CA SER A 416 -13.58 -11.42 -5.91
C SER A 416 -13.07 -12.78 -6.44
N GLN A 417 -13.13 -12.99 -7.75
CA GLN A 417 -12.74 -14.25 -8.40
C GLN A 417 -11.31 -14.24 -8.94
N LEU A 418 -10.52 -13.18 -8.71
CA LEU A 418 -9.11 -13.08 -9.15
C LEU A 418 -8.22 -14.19 -8.54
N GLY A 419 -8.53 -14.69 -7.34
CA GLY A 419 -7.90 -15.87 -6.73
C GLY A 419 -8.38 -17.22 -7.32
N SER A 420 -9.09 -17.17 -8.44
CA SER A 420 -9.77 -18.30 -9.08
C SER A 420 -9.62 -18.33 -10.60
N LEU A 421 -8.82 -17.44 -11.19
CA LEU A 421 -8.45 -17.54 -12.61
C LEU A 421 -7.59 -18.79 -12.86
N CYS A 422 -7.65 -19.33 -14.09
CA CYS A 422 -6.82 -20.45 -14.52
C CYS A 422 -5.98 -20.02 -15.75
N GLY A 423 -4.82 -20.63 -15.95
CA GLY A 423 -3.90 -20.26 -17.04
C GLY A 423 -3.09 -18.96 -16.82
N VAL A 424 -3.37 -18.18 -15.77
CA VAL A 424 -2.66 -16.94 -15.42
C VAL A 424 -1.42 -17.21 -14.55
N SER A 425 -0.34 -16.46 -14.75
CA SER A 425 0.90 -16.51 -13.94
C SER A 425 0.69 -16.32 -12.42
N GLU A 426 1.63 -16.79 -11.58
CA GLU A 426 1.58 -16.63 -10.12
C GLU A 426 1.45 -15.16 -9.69
N ASN A 427 2.12 -14.29 -10.42
CA ASN A 427 2.10 -12.85 -10.23
C ASN A 427 1.61 -12.21 -11.53
N PHE A 428 0.53 -11.43 -11.47
CA PHE A 428 -0.08 -10.79 -12.63
C PHE A 428 -0.51 -9.36 -12.29
N ILE A 429 -0.57 -8.47 -13.29
CA ILE A 429 -1.12 -7.13 -13.14
C ILE A 429 -2.62 -7.19 -13.46
N TYR A 430 -3.45 -6.91 -12.46
CA TYR A 430 -4.86 -6.64 -12.68
C TYR A 430 -5.08 -5.15 -12.97
N MET A 431 -5.94 -4.89 -13.95
CA MET A 431 -6.49 -3.58 -14.25
C MET A 431 -7.90 -3.72 -14.87
N ASN A 432 -8.72 -2.68 -14.81
CA ASN A 432 -9.75 -2.50 -15.84
C ASN A 432 -9.18 -1.70 -17.02
N ASP A 433 -10.03 -1.37 -17.97
CA ASP A 433 -9.71 -0.65 -19.19
C ASP A 433 -9.35 0.84 -18.99
N ASP A 434 -9.80 1.50 -17.92
CA ASP A 434 -9.43 2.89 -17.57
C ASP A 434 -7.92 3.11 -17.36
N PHE A 435 -7.14 2.04 -17.16
CA PHE A 435 -5.72 2.11 -16.81
C PHE A 435 -4.81 2.01 -18.04
N PHE A 436 -3.81 2.89 -18.14
CA PHE A 436 -2.84 2.91 -19.25
C PHE A 436 -1.40 3.07 -18.76
N PHE A 437 -0.45 2.59 -19.57
CA PHE A 437 0.97 2.88 -19.44
C PHE A 437 1.32 4.13 -20.29
N ASN A 438 1.68 5.24 -19.66
CA ASN A 438 1.98 6.50 -20.34
C ASN A 438 3.48 6.68 -20.67
N GLY A 439 4.33 5.80 -20.15
CA GLY A 439 5.76 5.73 -20.43
C GLY A 439 6.36 4.44 -19.85
N ASP A 440 7.59 4.14 -20.26
CA ASP A 440 8.24 2.83 -20.06
C ASP A 440 8.41 2.44 -18.58
N VAL A 441 8.20 1.16 -18.28
CA VAL A 441 8.29 0.51 -16.95
C VAL A 441 8.84 -0.92 -17.07
N GLU A 442 9.28 -1.50 -15.95
CA GLU A 442 9.96 -2.80 -15.91
C GLU A 442 9.26 -3.80 -14.97
N THR A 443 9.65 -5.08 -15.04
CA THR A 443 9.07 -6.17 -14.20
C THR A 443 9.21 -5.84 -12.71
N GLU A 444 10.38 -5.31 -12.38
CA GLU A 444 10.82 -4.81 -11.08
C GLU A 444 9.93 -3.67 -10.51
N ASP A 445 9.17 -2.94 -11.35
CA ASP A 445 8.19 -1.96 -10.89
C ASP A 445 6.96 -2.63 -10.25
N PHE A 446 6.72 -3.91 -10.47
CA PHE A 446 5.53 -4.62 -9.99
C PHE A 446 5.84 -5.79 -9.04
N TYR A 447 6.93 -6.52 -9.28
CA TYR A 447 7.32 -7.70 -8.49
C TYR A 447 8.84 -7.95 -8.55
N THR A 448 9.41 -8.55 -7.50
CA THR A 448 10.71 -9.24 -7.59
C THR A 448 10.71 -10.56 -6.81
N PRO A 449 11.46 -11.60 -7.26
CA PRO A 449 11.56 -12.87 -6.53
C PRO A 449 12.13 -12.76 -5.10
N PHE A 450 12.88 -11.69 -4.78
CA PHE A 450 13.40 -11.42 -3.43
C PHE A 450 12.43 -10.65 -2.53
N PHE A 451 11.82 -9.57 -3.02
CA PHE A 451 11.01 -8.68 -2.19
C PHE A 451 9.51 -8.97 -2.27
N GLY A 452 9.04 -9.76 -3.24
CA GLY A 452 7.62 -9.99 -3.48
C GLY A 452 6.95 -8.83 -4.24
N PRO A 453 5.61 -8.67 -4.13
CA PRO A 453 4.86 -7.59 -4.77
C PRO A 453 5.28 -6.18 -4.34
N VAL A 454 5.16 -5.23 -5.28
CA VAL A 454 5.34 -3.79 -5.04
C VAL A 454 3.99 -3.13 -4.75
N LEU A 455 3.70 -2.92 -3.48
CA LEU A 455 2.47 -2.28 -2.99
C LEU A 455 2.55 -0.74 -3.14
N ARG A 456 1.40 -0.07 -3.34
CA ARG A 456 1.31 1.39 -3.53
C ARG A 456 0.11 1.96 -2.79
N PHE A 457 0.34 2.99 -1.98
CA PHE A 457 -0.66 3.59 -1.11
C PHE A 457 -0.72 5.11 -1.28
N ASP A 458 -1.93 5.68 -1.20
CA ASP A 458 -2.10 7.12 -1.01
C ASP A 458 -2.15 7.40 0.50
N TYR A 459 -1.03 7.92 1.01
CA TYR A 459 -0.88 8.30 2.40
C TYR A 459 -1.62 9.58 2.81
N GLY A 460 -2.22 10.30 1.86
CA GLY A 460 -3.17 11.37 2.12
C GLY A 460 -4.60 10.88 2.36
N VAL A 461 -4.90 9.60 2.08
CA VAL A 461 -6.25 9.05 2.05
C VAL A 461 -6.38 7.86 3.02
N VAL A 462 -7.43 7.88 3.82
CA VAL A 462 -7.65 6.98 4.96
C VAL A 462 -8.97 6.25 4.79
N VAL A 463 -8.97 4.93 5.03
CA VAL A 463 -10.17 4.09 5.09
C VAL A 463 -10.51 3.81 6.55
N ASP A 464 -11.79 3.89 6.91
CA ASP A 464 -12.25 3.73 8.30
C ASP A 464 -12.23 2.24 8.71
N PRO A 465 -11.81 1.87 9.94
CA PRO A 465 -11.87 0.47 10.40
C PRO A 465 -13.23 0.02 10.97
N HIS A 466 -14.27 0.87 10.95
CA HIS A 466 -15.59 0.56 11.50
C HIS A 466 -16.65 0.32 10.42
N ASN A 467 -17.73 -0.36 10.83
CA ASN A 467 -18.91 -0.67 10.02
C ASN A 467 -20.14 -0.56 10.96
N PRO A 468 -21.29 0.01 10.56
CA PRO A 468 -21.71 0.42 9.21
C PRO A 468 -20.94 1.60 8.62
N SER A 469 -20.62 1.52 7.33
CA SER A 469 -20.17 2.67 6.52
C SER A 469 -21.33 3.67 6.29
N GLY A 470 -20.98 4.95 6.12
CA GLY A 470 -21.90 6.03 5.71
C GLY A 470 -21.76 6.45 4.24
N ALA A 471 -21.01 5.72 3.41
CA ALA A 471 -20.69 6.09 2.03
C ALA A 471 -21.78 5.68 1.00
N ASP A 472 -21.66 6.18 -0.25
CA ASP A 472 -22.52 5.79 -1.38
C ASP A 472 -22.38 4.28 -1.65
N PRO A 473 -23.47 3.48 -1.62
CA PRO A 473 -23.42 2.06 -1.94
C PRO A 473 -22.91 1.72 -3.34
N ASP A 474 -23.08 2.57 -4.37
CA ASP A 474 -22.53 2.26 -5.70
C ASP A 474 -21.03 2.62 -5.83
N GLY A 475 -20.49 3.30 -4.83
CA GLY A 475 -19.12 3.80 -4.81
C GLY A 475 -18.11 2.78 -4.29
N GLU A 476 -16.83 3.07 -4.52
CA GLU A 476 -15.70 2.27 -4.01
C GLU A 476 -15.60 2.31 -2.47
N TRP A 477 -16.07 3.39 -1.85
CA TRP A 477 -15.91 3.70 -0.44
C TRP A 477 -16.60 2.74 0.53
N ARG A 478 -17.85 2.34 0.26
CA ARG A 478 -18.57 1.44 1.16
C ARG A 478 -17.93 0.03 1.20
N PRO A 479 -17.53 -0.57 0.07
CA PRO A 479 -16.68 -1.76 0.04
C PRO A 479 -15.31 -1.60 0.71
N LEU A 480 -14.65 -0.44 0.60
CA LEU A 480 -13.39 -0.15 1.29
C LEU A 480 -13.56 -0.19 2.81
N ASP A 481 -14.54 0.52 3.36
CA ASP A 481 -14.82 0.56 4.80
C ASP A 481 -15.18 -0.84 5.34
N TYR A 482 -16.05 -1.59 4.64
CA TYR A 482 -16.38 -2.97 5.02
C TYR A 482 -15.16 -3.89 5.00
N SER A 483 -14.31 -3.78 3.98
CA SER A 483 -13.04 -4.51 3.87
C SER A 483 -12.06 -4.17 4.99
N SER A 484 -11.98 -2.90 5.35
CA SER A 484 -11.15 -2.38 6.44
C SER A 484 -11.66 -2.85 7.81
N HIS A 485 -12.98 -2.95 7.97
CA HIS A 485 -13.63 -3.58 9.12
C HIS A 485 -13.33 -5.09 9.22
N LEU A 486 -13.41 -5.86 8.13
CA LEU A 486 -13.04 -7.28 8.11
C LEU A 486 -11.56 -7.49 8.51
N LEU A 487 -10.65 -6.70 7.94
CA LEU A 487 -9.23 -6.69 8.30
C LEU A 487 -9.03 -6.29 9.78
N SER A 488 -9.81 -5.34 10.30
CA SER A 488 -9.73 -4.93 11.70
C SER A 488 -10.33 -5.91 12.69
N LYS A 489 -11.35 -6.67 12.28
CA LYS A 489 -11.85 -7.82 13.03
C LYS A 489 -10.77 -8.89 13.18
N ARG A 490 -10.01 -9.19 12.12
CA ARG A 490 -9.00 -10.26 12.11
C ARG A 490 -7.63 -9.87 12.69
N PHE A 491 -7.19 -8.63 12.52
CA PHE A 491 -5.82 -8.18 12.84
C PHE A 491 -5.74 -7.06 13.89
N GLY A 492 -6.87 -6.69 14.50
CA GLY A 492 -6.96 -5.58 15.45
C GLY A 492 -7.40 -4.27 14.78
N VAL A 493 -8.10 -3.44 15.55
CA VAL A 493 -8.71 -2.19 15.07
C VAL A 493 -7.64 -1.14 14.77
N ARG A 494 -7.45 -0.77 13.50
CA ARG A 494 -6.54 0.29 13.05
C ARG A 494 -6.96 0.84 11.68
N PRO A 495 -6.83 2.16 11.43
CA PRO A 495 -7.06 2.72 10.11
C PRO A 495 -6.03 2.19 9.10
N ARG A 496 -6.40 2.20 7.82
CA ARG A 496 -5.52 1.77 6.73
C ARG A 496 -5.43 2.85 5.66
N SER A 497 -4.30 2.92 4.96
CA SER A 497 -4.15 3.79 3.80
C SER A 497 -4.91 3.23 2.62
N TYR A 498 -5.51 4.11 1.82
CA TYR A 498 -6.08 3.74 0.54
C TYR A 498 -4.98 3.22 -0.40
N ILE A 499 -5.30 2.22 -1.23
CA ILE A 499 -4.39 1.76 -2.30
C ILE A 499 -4.45 2.75 -3.46
N VAL A 500 -3.36 2.95 -4.18
CA VAL A 500 -3.40 3.89 -5.32
C VAL A 500 -4.25 3.35 -6.46
N HIS A 501 -5.14 4.19 -6.98
CA HIS A 501 -5.99 3.92 -8.13
C HIS A 501 -5.14 3.92 -9.42
N ALA A 502 -4.39 2.83 -9.60
CA ALA A 502 -3.50 2.49 -10.71
C ALA A 502 -3.45 0.95 -10.87
N GLN A 503 -2.66 0.46 -11.84
CA GLN A 503 -2.38 -0.96 -12.06
C GLN A 503 -1.97 -1.70 -10.77
N LYS A 504 -2.62 -2.83 -10.47
CA LYS A 504 -2.51 -3.56 -9.19
C LYS A 504 -1.82 -4.91 -9.45
N LEU A 505 -0.61 -5.16 -8.93
CA LEU A 505 -0.06 -6.53 -8.98
C LEU A 505 -0.76 -7.41 -7.94
N ILE A 506 -1.29 -8.54 -8.39
CA ILE A 506 -1.88 -9.58 -7.59
C ILE A 506 -0.93 -10.78 -7.58
N ASN A 507 -0.62 -11.30 -6.39
CA ASN A 507 -0.04 -12.64 -6.22
C ASN A 507 -1.20 -13.61 -6.01
N MET A 508 -1.40 -14.51 -6.97
CA MET A 508 -2.59 -15.36 -7.03
C MET A 508 -2.67 -16.34 -5.83
N PRO A 509 -1.59 -17.03 -5.39
CA PRO A 509 -1.62 -17.85 -4.17
C PRO A 509 -2.12 -17.13 -2.91
N ILE A 510 -1.81 -15.83 -2.75
CA ILE A 510 -2.26 -15.01 -1.62
C ILE A 510 -3.71 -14.53 -1.80
N MET A 511 -4.10 -14.12 -3.02
CA MET A 511 -5.51 -13.82 -3.32
C MET A 511 -6.41 -15.06 -3.13
N HIS A 512 -5.90 -16.25 -3.46
CA HIS A 512 -6.55 -17.53 -3.21
C HIS A 512 -6.71 -17.78 -1.71
N GLU A 513 -5.63 -17.67 -0.91
CA GLU A 513 -5.67 -17.83 0.56
C GLU A 513 -6.72 -16.93 1.24
N MET A 514 -6.92 -15.72 0.74
CA MET A 514 -7.98 -14.81 1.21
C MET A 514 -9.38 -15.25 0.78
N SER A 515 -9.57 -15.60 -0.49
CA SER A 515 -10.88 -15.78 -1.14
C SER A 515 -11.47 -17.19 -0.99
N THR A 516 -10.64 -18.22 -0.83
CA THR A 516 -11.08 -19.61 -0.57
C THR A 516 -10.85 -20.04 0.88
N GLY A 517 -9.86 -19.44 1.54
CA GLY A 517 -9.63 -19.58 2.97
C GLY A 517 -10.40 -18.54 3.79
N MET A 518 -9.74 -17.41 4.06
CA MET A 518 -10.06 -16.59 5.23
C MET A 518 -11.43 -15.91 5.21
N TRP A 519 -11.78 -15.24 4.11
CA TRP A 519 -13.06 -14.55 3.94
C TRP A 519 -13.91 -15.22 2.86
N SER A 520 -13.85 -16.55 2.80
CA SER A 520 -14.56 -17.36 1.81
C SER A 520 -16.08 -17.13 1.80
N LYS A 521 -16.68 -16.75 2.94
CA LYS A 521 -18.10 -16.41 3.04
C LYS A 521 -18.40 -15.04 2.42
N GLU A 522 -17.59 -14.05 2.73
CA GLU A 522 -17.74 -12.64 2.32
C GLU A 522 -17.40 -12.45 0.83
N PHE A 523 -16.36 -13.13 0.34
CA PHE A 523 -16.05 -13.24 -1.09
C PHE A 523 -17.17 -13.98 -1.83
N SER A 524 -17.68 -15.12 -1.31
CA SER A 524 -18.81 -15.83 -1.92
C SER A 524 -20.14 -15.07 -1.83
N ALA A 525 -20.28 -14.10 -0.91
CA ALA A 525 -21.43 -13.21 -0.86
C ALA A 525 -21.32 -12.12 -1.93
N THR A 526 -20.17 -11.44 -1.99
CA THR A 526 -19.83 -10.44 -3.02
C THR A 526 -20.00 -11.01 -4.44
N ALA A 527 -19.51 -12.23 -4.69
CA ALA A 527 -19.61 -12.91 -5.99
C ALA A 527 -21.06 -13.14 -6.48
N ARG A 528 -22.04 -13.21 -5.56
CA ARG A 528 -23.45 -13.50 -5.89
C ARG A 528 -24.31 -12.24 -6.08
N ARG A 529 -23.76 -11.03 -5.94
CA ARG A 529 -24.51 -9.77 -6.06
C ARG A 529 -24.35 -9.19 -7.47
N PRO A 530 -25.41 -9.15 -8.30
CA PRO A 530 -25.32 -8.61 -9.67
C PRO A 530 -25.02 -7.11 -9.73
N PHE A 531 -25.27 -6.34 -8.66
CA PHE A 531 -25.01 -4.89 -8.62
C PHE A 531 -24.15 -4.51 -7.41
N ARG A 532 -23.32 -3.46 -7.56
CA ARG A 532 -22.57 -2.84 -6.45
C ARG A 532 -23.54 -2.37 -5.36
N GLY A 533 -23.21 -2.63 -4.10
CA GLY A 533 -23.94 -2.07 -2.95
C GLY A 533 -25.42 -2.45 -2.88
N MET A 534 -25.82 -3.54 -3.56
CA MET A 534 -27.17 -4.09 -3.54
C MET A 534 -27.62 -4.45 -2.12
N ASN A 535 -26.68 -4.91 -1.30
CA ASN A 535 -26.87 -5.13 0.12
C ASN A 535 -27.13 -3.80 0.84
N GLY A 536 -28.34 -3.60 1.36
CA GLY A 536 -28.67 -2.41 2.14
C GLY A 536 -29.13 -1.20 1.32
N ARG A 537 -29.69 -1.43 0.14
CA ARG A 537 -30.61 -0.47 -0.53
C ARG A 537 -32.07 -0.79 -0.17
N PRO A 538 -32.97 0.21 -0.21
CA PRO A 538 -34.40 -0.07 -0.40
C PRO A 538 -34.61 -0.65 -1.80
N THR A 539 -35.58 -1.55 -1.96
CA THR A 539 -36.19 -1.82 -3.26
C THR A 539 -37.37 -0.87 -3.48
N GLU A 540 -38.04 -0.90 -4.62
CA GLU A 540 -39.29 -0.14 -4.81
C GLU A 540 -40.39 -0.52 -3.80
N ASN A 541 -40.32 -1.71 -3.21
CA ASN A 541 -41.36 -2.28 -2.35
C ASN A 541 -40.93 -2.47 -0.87
N GLU A 542 -39.64 -2.40 -0.55
CA GLU A 542 -39.12 -2.57 0.81
C GLU A 542 -38.21 -1.40 1.25
N PRO A 543 -38.40 -0.82 2.45
CA PRO A 543 -37.46 0.14 3.01
C PRO A 543 -36.11 -0.51 3.29
N ALA A 544 -35.02 0.27 3.22
CA ALA A 544 -33.66 -0.24 3.41
C ALA A 544 -33.53 -1.11 4.68
N PRO A 545 -33.05 -2.37 4.58
CA PRO A 545 -33.06 -3.30 5.69
C PRO A 545 -32.15 -2.83 6.83
N ALA A 546 -32.70 -2.85 8.05
CA ALA A 546 -31.97 -2.54 9.27
C ALA A 546 -30.98 -3.69 9.60
N HIS A 547 -29.75 -3.54 9.12
CA HIS A 547 -28.69 -4.55 9.03
C HIS A 547 -28.95 -5.63 7.97
N VAL A 548 -27.90 -5.95 7.21
CA VAL A 548 -27.92 -6.96 6.15
C VAL A 548 -27.27 -8.24 6.65
N LEU A 549 -27.92 -9.38 6.43
CA LEU A 549 -27.58 -10.66 7.06
C LEU A 549 -26.27 -11.30 6.53
N ASP A 550 -25.82 -10.93 5.33
CA ASP A 550 -24.61 -11.47 4.67
C ASP A 550 -23.51 -10.42 4.43
N GLY A 551 -23.59 -9.26 5.09
CA GLY A 551 -22.55 -8.22 5.04
C GLY A 551 -22.65 -7.30 3.83
N ASP A 552 -21.50 -6.92 3.26
CA ASP A 552 -21.34 -5.95 2.17
C ASP A 552 -20.39 -6.49 1.08
N ASP A 553 -20.15 -5.72 0.03
CA ASP A 553 -19.16 -6.07 -1.01
C ASP A 553 -17.73 -5.92 -0.47
N VAL A 554 -16.88 -6.93 -0.69
CA VAL A 554 -15.43 -6.81 -0.42
C VAL A 554 -14.74 -6.02 -1.53
N HIS A 555 -13.62 -5.37 -1.22
CA HIS A 555 -12.77 -4.65 -2.17
C HIS A 555 -11.42 -5.39 -2.34
N PRO A 556 -11.29 -6.34 -3.30
CA PRO A 556 -10.23 -7.36 -3.27
C PRO A 556 -8.81 -6.81 -3.33
N GLY A 557 -8.52 -5.83 -4.19
CA GLY A 557 -7.18 -5.23 -4.28
C GLY A 557 -6.72 -4.48 -3.01
N PHE A 558 -7.66 -3.86 -2.29
CA PHE A 558 -7.41 -3.17 -1.02
C PHE A 558 -7.20 -4.18 0.11
N MET A 559 -8.03 -5.23 0.15
CA MET A 559 -7.82 -6.34 1.07
C MET A 559 -6.46 -6.99 0.84
N PHE A 560 -6.10 -7.32 -0.40
CA PHE A 560 -4.84 -7.98 -0.77
C PHE A 560 -3.60 -7.20 -0.29
N SER A 561 -3.58 -5.90 -0.56
CA SER A 561 -2.44 -5.04 -0.22
C SER A 561 -2.24 -4.91 1.30
N ASN A 562 -3.34 -4.81 2.06
CA ASN A 562 -3.29 -4.74 3.53
C ASN A 562 -3.11 -6.12 4.18
N TYR A 563 -3.59 -7.19 3.53
CA TYR A 563 -3.45 -8.57 3.99
C TYR A 563 -1.99 -9.00 4.03
N LEU A 564 -1.20 -8.70 2.99
CA LEU A 564 0.24 -8.95 2.98
C LEU A 564 0.96 -8.24 4.15
N ILE A 565 0.55 -7.00 4.45
CA ILE A 565 1.10 -6.22 5.57
C ILE A 565 0.73 -6.84 6.92
N ASP A 566 -0.55 -7.11 7.15
CA ASP A 566 -1.06 -7.59 8.44
C ASP A 566 -0.66 -9.06 8.70
N ARG A 567 -0.60 -9.93 7.67
CA ARG A 567 -0.06 -11.30 7.78
C ARG A 567 1.45 -11.32 7.98
N GLY A 568 2.21 -10.45 7.32
CA GLY A 568 3.64 -10.29 7.59
C GLY A 568 3.90 -9.85 9.03
N ARG A 569 3.09 -8.93 9.55
CA ARG A 569 3.09 -8.50 10.97
C ARG A 569 2.72 -9.64 11.93
N GLU A 570 1.69 -10.41 11.60
CA GLU A 570 1.24 -11.59 12.36
C GLU A 570 2.36 -12.65 12.44
N ALA A 571 2.97 -12.98 11.30
CA ALA A 571 4.06 -13.95 11.19
C ALA A 571 5.31 -13.55 12.00
N LEU A 572 5.71 -12.27 11.95
CA LEU A 572 6.81 -11.73 12.76
C LEU A 572 6.54 -11.94 14.27
N LEU A 573 5.36 -11.53 14.73
CA LEU A 573 5.01 -11.62 16.15
C LEU A 573 4.87 -13.07 16.61
N TRP A 574 4.28 -13.96 15.81
CA TRP A 574 4.13 -15.38 16.17
C TRP A 574 5.49 -16.10 16.21
N SER A 575 6.33 -15.89 15.19
CA SER A 575 7.69 -16.46 15.10
C SER A 575 8.52 -16.12 16.34
N TRP A 576 8.37 -14.90 16.87
CA TRP A 576 9.03 -14.48 18.10
C TRP A 576 8.33 -15.02 19.36
N ALA A 577 7.07 -14.66 19.59
CA ALA A 577 6.35 -14.93 20.84
C ALA A 577 6.19 -16.44 21.10
N VAL A 578 5.60 -17.17 20.15
CA VAL A 578 5.36 -18.61 20.26
C VAL A 578 6.59 -19.38 19.76
N GLY A 579 7.05 -19.07 18.54
CA GLY A 579 8.11 -19.82 17.86
C GLY A 579 9.50 -19.74 18.52
N ARG A 580 9.84 -18.65 19.20
CA ARG A 580 11.20 -18.42 19.76
C ARG A 580 11.23 -18.29 21.29
N ILE A 581 10.24 -17.66 21.92
CA ILE A 581 10.22 -17.47 23.38
C ILE A 581 9.43 -18.58 24.07
N GLY A 582 8.14 -18.75 23.76
CA GLY A 582 7.20 -19.65 24.45
C GLY A 582 7.65 -21.10 24.57
N GLY A 583 7.18 -21.82 25.60
CA GLY A 583 7.47 -23.24 25.81
C GLY A 583 8.96 -23.55 25.85
N LYS A 584 9.39 -24.57 25.10
CA LYS A 584 10.80 -24.99 24.96
C LYS A 584 11.69 -23.94 24.28
N GLY A 585 11.12 -22.87 23.74
CA GLY A 585 11.87 -21.75 23.19
C GLY A 585 12.80 -21.12 24.22
N THR A 586 12.41 -21.09 25.50
CA THR A 586 13.19 -20.53 26.62
C THR A 586 13.62 -21.63 27.60
N PRO A 587 14.88 -22.12 27.53
CA PRO A 587 15.38 -23.05 28.53
C PRO A 587 15.60 -22.37 29.89
N PRO A 588 15.37 -23.06 31.02
CA PRO A 588 15.61 -22.52 32.35
C PRO A 588 17.10 -22.24 32.60
N LYS A 589 17.41 -21.17 33.36
CA LYS A 589 18.79 -20.76 33.68
C LYS A 589 19.50 -21.72 34.67
N SER A 590 18.81 -22.68 35.30
CA SER A 590 19.38 -23.76 36.11
C SER A 590 18.55 -25.07 36.02
N GLN A 591 19.17 -26.21 36.32
CA GLN A 591 18.51 -27.53 36.38
C GLN A 591 17.74 -27.78 37.70
N GLU A 592 17.75 -26.83 38.63
CA GLU A 592 17.02 -26.93 39.91
C GLU A 592 15.54 -26.60 39.78
N ILE A 593 15.13 -25.98 38.66
CA ILE A 593 13.71 -25.83 38.30
C ILE A 593 13.18 -27.24 38.00
N PRO A 594 12.18 -27.74 38.77
CA PRO A 594 11.83 -29.15 38.77
C PRO A 594 11.24 -29.60 37.42
N TYR A 595 11.26 -30.92 37.19
CA TYR A 595 10.70 -31.57 36.00
C TYR A 595 9.22 -31.20 35.82
N TRP A 596 8.96 -30.26 34.92
CA TRP A 596 7.61 -29.80 34.58
C TRP A 596 7.04 -30.63 33.41
N PRO A 597 5.70 -30.79 33.31
CA PRO A 597 5.05 -31.29 32.11
C PRO A 597 5.43 -30.45 30.88
N ASP A 598 5.66 -31.14 29.76
CA ASP A 598 6.49 -30.66 28.65
C ASP A 598 5.72 -29.82 27.60
N TYR A 599 4.90 -28.89 28.07
CA TYR A 599 3.91 -28.13 27.28
C TYR A 599 4.52 -26.92 26.54
N ASP A 600 4.47 -26.94 25.21
CA ASP A 600 5.16 -25.98 24.34
C ASP A 600 4.47 -24.60 24.19
N ASP A 601 3.26 -24.43 24.74
CA ASP A 601 2.58 -23.12 24.81
C ASP A 601 2.68 -22.46 26.20
N ARG A 602 3.42 -23.04 27.17
CA ARG A 602 3.63 -22.39 28.47
C ARG A 602 4.32 -21.04 28.32
N TRP A 603 3.83 -20.03 29.05
CA TRP A 603 4.54 -18.78 29.30
C TRP A 603 4.66 -18.55 30.81
N ASP A 604 5.89 -18.53 31.31
CA ASP A 604 6.17 -18.22 32.71
C ASP A 604 6.61 -16.75 32.82
N PRO A 605 5.94 -15.89 33.61
CA PRO A 605 6.30 -14.48 33.70
C PRO A 605 7.74 -14.23 34.15
N GLU A 606 8.27 -15.05 35.06
CA GLU A 606 9.62 -14.87 35.61
C GLU A 606 10.71 -15.41 34.66
N LEU A 607 10.42 -16.46 33.88
CA LEU A 607 11.35 -17.04 32.91
C LEU A 607 11.16 -16.50 31.48
N HIS A 608 10.00 -16.74 30.87
CA HIS A 608 9.66 -16.35 29.50
C HIS A 608 9.45 -14.84 29.38
N GLY A 609 8.66 -14.26 30.29
CA GLY A 609 8.40 -12.82 30.35
C GLY A 609 9.69 -12.01 30.54
N THR A 610 10.52 -12.40 31.51
CA THR A 610 11.84 -11.77 31.73
C THR A 610 12.76 -11.91 30.50
N ARG A 611 12.85 -13.08 29.87
CA ARG A 611 13.69 -13.23 28.67
C ARG A 611 13.18 -12.38 27.51
N ALA A 612 11.86 -12.33 27.29
CA ALA A 612 11.28 -11.47 26.26
C ALA A 612 11.61 -9.99 26.52
N TRP A 613 11.52 -9.56 27.78
CA TRP A 613 11.95 -8.21 28.20
C TRP A 613 13.45 -7.97 27.95
N GLU A 614 14.33 -8.92 28.31
CA GLU A 614 15.77 -8.88 28.03
C GLU A 614 16.05 -8.78 26.51
N GLU A 615 15.38 -9.57 25.65
CA GLU A 615 15.55 -9.54 24.18
C GLU A 615 15.02 -8.24 23.52
N LEU A 616 14.07 -7.55 24.15
CA LEU A 616 13.56 -6.23 23.72
C LEU A 616 14.47 -5.06 24.17
N GLY A 617 15.57 -5.33 24.89
CA GLY A 617 16.45 -4.30 25.47
C GLY A 617 15.92 -3.70 26.77
N GLY A 618 14.98 -4.37 27.43
CA GLY A 618 14.46 -4.02 28.74
C GLY A 618 15.43 -4.33 29.87
N ILE A 619 15.38 -3.52 30.92
CA ILE A 619 16.17 -3.72 32.15
C ILE A 619 15.26 -4.32 33.21
N VAL A 620 15.70 -5.39 33.88
CA VAL A 620 14.97 -6.03 34.98
C VAL A 620 14.68 -5.00 36.09
N GLY A 621 13.45 -4.97 36.59
CA GLY A 621 13.01 -3.97 37.57
C GLY A 621 12.72 -2.57 36.99
N LYS A 622 12.73 -2.40 35.66
CA LYS A 622 12.11 -1.26 34.97
C LYS A 622 10.84 -1.74 34.26
N ALA A 623 9.73 -1.02 34.44
CA ALA A 623 8.43 -1.37 33.84
C ALA A 623 8.21 -0.82 32.42
N LYS A 624 9.20 -0.09 31.84
CA LYS A 624 9.07 0.61 30.54
C LYS A 624 10.35 0.49 29.70
N ILE A 625 10.20 0.31 28.39
CA ILE A 625 11.25 0.40 27.36
C ILE A 625 10.88 1.52 26.39
N VAL A 626 11.78 2.49 26.16
CA VAL A 626 11.57 3.54 25.14
C VAL A 626 12.27 3.14 23.85
N VAL A 627 11.48 2.73 22.86
CA VAL A 627 11.97 2.15 21.60
C VAL A 627 12.10 3.26 20.55
N ARG A 628 13.28 3.28 19.92
CA ARG A 628 13.65 4.27 18.89
C ARG A 628 13.23 3.79 17.50
N VAL A 629 13.41 4.64 16.49
CA VAL A 629 13.30 4.22 15.08
C VAL A 629 14.52 3.33 14.76
N PRO A 630 14.34 2.13 14.17
CA PRO A 630 15.46 1.30 13.72
C PRO A 630 16.22 1.98 12.58
N ARG A 631 17.47 1.55 12.35
CA ARG A 631 18.20 1.81 11.11
C ARG A 631 18.28 0.51 10.33
N ARG A 632 18.04 0.57 9.04
CA ARG A 632 17.99 -0.59 8.15
C ARG A 632 18.74 -0.28 6.85
N GLU A 633 19.38 -1.27 6.27
CA GLU A 633 20.16 -1.18 5.02
C GLU A 633 19.54 -2.10 3.95
N THR A 634 18.33 -2.62 4.22
CA THR A 634 17.55 -3.53 3.38
C THR A 634 17.35 -3.01 1.96
N LEU A 635 17.14 -1.70 1.84
CA LEU A 635 16.82 -0.98 0.59
C LEU A 635 17.93 0.00 0.16
N ASP A 636 19.15 -0.16 0.67
CA ASP A 636 20.31 0.58 0.18
C ASP A 636 20.59 0.26 -1.30
N HIS A 637 20.94 1.28 -2.10
CA HIS A 637 21.01 1.19 -3.57
C HIS A 637 21.79 -0.02 -4.07
N ASP A 638 23.04 -0.18 -3.62
CA ASP A 638 23.95 -1.23 -4.06
C ASP A 638 23.43 -2.63 -3.71
N ARG A 639 22.66 -2.77 -2.60
CA ARG A 639 22.01 -4.02 -2.20
C ARG A 639 20.81 -4.32 -3.09
N VAL A 640 19.93 -3.34 -3.32
CA VAL A 640 18.78 -3.51 -4.23
C VAL A 640 19.28 -3.85 -5.64
N GLU A 641 20.23 -3.10 -6.20
CA GLU A 641 20.84 -3.44 -7.49
C GLU A 641 21.47 -4.85 -7.50
N SER A 642 22.09 -5.30 -6.40
CA SER A 642 22.68 -6.64 -6.34
C SER A 642 21.65 -7.77 -6.35
N LEU A 643 20.53 -7.60 -5.65
CA LEU A 643 19.45 -8.59 -5.57
C LEU A 643 18.57 -8.57 -6.83
N VAL A 644 18.51 -7.42 -7.51
CA VAL A 644 17.74 -7.16 -8.73
C VAL A 644 18.65 -7.26 -9.98
N ASN A 645 19.70 -8.10 -9.90
CA ASN A 645 20.57 -8.49 -11.01
C ASN A 645 21.16 -7.35 -11.88
N LYS A 646 21.66 -6.30 -11.20
CA LYS A 646 22.51 -5.18 -11.65
C LYS A 646 22.30 -4.65 -13.08
N ARG A 647 21.83 -3.40 -13.15
CA ARG A 647 21.50 -2.62 -14.34
C ARG A 647 20.27 -3.13 -15.10
N ASN A 648 19.10 -2.78 -14.58
CA ASN A 648 18.16 -2.08 -15.45
C ASN A 648 17.96 -0.62 -14.99
N PRO A 649 18.63 0.38 -15.63
CA PRO A 649 18.43 1.78 -15.30
C PRO A 649 17.07 2.34 -15.76
N ALA A 650 16.21 1.52 -16.38
CA ALA A 650 14.83 1.86 -16.72
C ALA A 650 13.81 1.50 -15.63
N MET A 651 14.19 0.79 -14.54
CA MET A 651 13.31 0.65 -13.37
C MET A 651 12.94 2.03 -12.81
N GLN A 652 11.65 2.31 -12.64
CA GLN A 652 11.17 3.64 -12.27
C GLN A 652 10.91 3.79 -10.76
N SER A 653 10.52 2.72 -10.09
CA SER A 653 10.02 2.74 -8.71
C SER A 653 11.13 2.84 -7.68
N GLN A 654 10.91 3.68 -6.67
CA GLN A 654 11.73 3.70 -5.45
C GLN A 654 11.04 2.88 -4.37
N TYR A 655 11.69 1.82 -3.89
CA TYR A 655 11.21 1.10 -2.71
C TYR A 655 11.49 1.95 -1.46
N SER A 656 10.45 2.25 -0.68
CA SER A 656 10.54 3.04 0.55
C SER A 656 10.52 2.22 1.84
N PHE A 657 9.90 1.03 1.76
CA PHE A 657 9.77 0.10 2.88
C PHE A 657 9.78 -1.36 2.38
N SER A 658 10.39 -2.27 3.14
CA SER A 658 10.33 -3.72 2.86
C SER A 658 9.68 -4.47 4.03
N SER A 659 9.05 -5.60 3.76
CA SER A 659 8.60 -6.54 4.81
C SER A 659 9.74 -7.02 5.73
N GLN A 660 11.00 -6.97 5.25
CA GLN A 660 12.19 -7.16 6.08
C GLN A 660 12.39 -6.09 7.17
N ASP A 661 11.70 -4.95 7.10
CA ASP A 661 11.85 -3.83 8.04
C ASP A 661 10.69 -3.74 9.07
N GLY A 662 9.78 -4.72 9.05
CA GLY A 662 8.67 -4.87 9.98
C GLY A 662 7.33 -4.61 9.30
N CYS A 663 6.48 -3.80 9.93
CA CYS A 663 5.21 -3.37 9.38
C CYS A 663 5.23 -1.86 9.07
N PRO A 664 4.83 -1.38 7.88
CA PRO A 664 4.83 0.05 7.57
C PRO A 664 3.83 0.83 8.46
N LEU A 665 2.73 0.19 8.87
CA LEU A 665 1.73 0.78 9.76
C LEU A 665 2.28 1.06 11.17
N GLN A 666 3.41 0.47 11.57
CA GLN A 666 4.01 0.69 12.90
C GLN A 666 4.56 2.11 13.11
N TYR A 667 4.59 2.94 12.06
CA TYR A 667 5.05 4.34 12.12
C TYR A 667 3.93 5.37 11.98
N THR A 668 2.73 4.93 11.64
CA THR A 668 1.54 5.78 11.62
C THR A 668 1.14 6.11 13.06
N LYS A 669 0.47 7.25 13.30
CA LYS A 669 -0.20 7.44 14.60
C LYS A 669 -1.47 6.57 14.61
N PRO A 670 -1.94 6.12 15.79
CA PRO A 670 -3.34 5.72 15.92
C PRO A 670 -4.23 6.79 15.30
N ASN A 671 -5.17 6.36 14.46
CA ASN A 671 -6.12 7.19 13.71
C ASN A 671 -5.52 8.13 12.63
N ILE A 672 -4.23 8.07 12.32
CA ILE A 672 -3.62 8.82 11.19
C ILE A 672 -2.57 7.98 10.46
N PRO A 673 -2.95 7.27 9.37
CA PRO A 673 -2.02 6.73 8.37
C PRO A 673 -1.07 7.79 7.80
N GLY A 674 0.07 7.37 7.28
CA GLY A 674 1.08 8.27 6.76
C GLY A 674 2.32 7.53 6.27
N TYR A 675 3.13 8.23 5.48
CA TYR A 675 4.36 7.70 4.88
C TYR A 675 5.25 7.00 5.93
N PRO A 676 5.73 5.77 5.67
CA PRO A 676 6.74 5.15 6.51
C PRO A 676 8.02 6.02 6.49
N PRO A 677 8.74 6.16 7.61
CA PRO A 677 10.01 6.85 7.64
C PRO A 677 11.03 6.05 6.83
N ARG A 678 11.88 6.73 6.07
CA ARG A 678 13.03 6.09 5.44
C ARG A 678 13.99 5.61 6.53
N LEU A 679 14.25 4.30 6.55
CA LEU A 679 15.08 3.64 7.57
C LEU A 679 16.56 3.51 7.16
N ALA A 680 16.86 3.80 5.88
CA ALA A 680 18.18 3.78 5.26
C ALA A 680 19.25 4.50 6.10
N SER A 681 20.43 3.88 6.25
CA SER A 681 21.56 4.51 6.94
C SER A 681 22.40 5.42 6.02
N ASN A 682 22.33 5.18 4.71
CA ASN A 682 23.26 5.72 3.74
C ASN A 682 23.06 7.22 3.44
N PRO A 683 24.11 8.05 3.58
CA PRO A 683 24.02 9.50 3.41
C PRO A 683 23.75 9.98 1.99
N HIS A 684 23.77 9.13 0.95
CA HIS A 684 23.39 9.54 -0.41
C HIS A 684 21.89 9.90 -0.54
N TYR A 685 21.03 9.35 0.34
CA TYR A 685 19.58 9.64 0.33
C TYR A 685 19.18 10.91 1.11
N LYS A 686 20.15 11.72 1.57
CA LYS A 686 19.94 12.91 2.44
C LYS A 686 18.97 13.98 1.94
N ASN A 687 18.65 14.00 0.64
CA ASN A 687 17.81 15.05 0.04
C ASN A 687 16.31 14.87 0.34
N TYR A 688 15.89 13.70 0.82
CA TYR A 688 14.52 13.48 1.31
C TYR A 688 14.46 13.78 2.82
N GLY A 689 13.64 14.76 3.20
CA GLY A 689 13.65 15.34 4.54
C GLY A 689 13.32 14.33 5.65
N TRP A 690 14.15 14.31 6.70
CA TRP A 690 14.01 13.46 7.89
C TRP A 690 12.67 13.67 8.62
N ARG A 691 11.64 12.91 8.24
CA ARG A 691 10.39 12.85 9.00
C ARG A 691 10.63 12.05 10.29
N THR A 692 10.66 12.73 11.43
CA THR A 692 10.87 12.09 12.74
C THR A 692 9.67 11.25 13.13
N ALA A 693 9.70 9.95 12.80
CA ALA A 693 8.72 9.00 13.33
C ALA A 693 8.82 8.94 14.86
N ALA A 694 7.67 8.91 15.53
CA ALA A 694 7.60 8.99 16.97
C ALA A 694 8.30 7.80 17.65
N LEU A 695 8.94 8.07 18.79
CA LEU A 695 9.30 7.03 19.76
C LEU A 695 8.02 6.29 20.19
N CYS A 696 8.14 4.99 20.45
CA CYS A 696 7.08 4.23 21.09
C CYS A 696 7.58 3.68 22.43
N GLU A 697 6.66 3.29 23.29
CA GLU A 697 6.97 2.77 24.62
C GLU A 697 6.36 1.37 24.78
N ILE A 698 7.17 0.40 25.20
CA ILE A 698 6.68 -0.90 25.66
C ILE A 698 6.54 -0.80 27.18
N SER A 699 5.33 -0.94 27.69
CA SER A 699 5.04 -0.93 29.13
C SER A 699 4.66 -2.34 29.58
N TRP A 700 5.32 -2.85 30.63
CA TRP A 700 5.12 -4.21 31.13
C TRP A 700 3.64 -4.48 31.41
N ASN A 701 3.00 -3.66 32.25
CA ASN A 701 1.59 -3.78 32.65
C ASN A 701 0.57 -3.57 31.50
N GLN A 702 1.01 -3.19 30.30
CA GLN A 702 0.13 -3.02 29.13
C GLN A 702 0.29 -4.14 28.08
N CYS A 703 1.50 -4.72 27.99
CA CYS A 703 1.90 -5.67 26.97
C CYS A 703 2.12 -7.10 27.49
N PHE A 704 2.55 -7.26 28.74
CA PHE A 704 2.89 -8.55 29.39
C PHE A 704 1.87 -8.98 30.46
N GLU A 705 0.91 -8.11 30.77
CA GLU A 705 -0.23 -8.37 31.64
C GLU A 705 -1.53 -8.16 30.85
N LYS A 706 -2.59 -8.86 31.29
CA LYS A 706 -3.95 -8.75 30.75
C LYS A 706 -4.91 -8.59 31.91
N ASP A 707 -5.73 -7.54 31.89
CA ASP A 707 -6.72 -7.23 32.93
C ASP A 707 -6.19 -7.23 34.39
N GLY A 708 -4.89 -6.93 34.56
CA GLY A 708 -4.21 -6.92 35.87
C GLY A 708 -3.74 -8.29 36.37
N ARG A 709 -3.90 -9.37 35.60
CA ARG A 709 -3.25 -10.67 35.85
C ARG A 709 -2.02 -10.88 34.94
N PRO A 710 -1.06 -11.71 35.36
CA PRO A 710 -0.04 -12.23 34.44
C PRO A 710 -0.68 -13.00 33.27
N ILE A 711 0.09 -13.10 32.19
CA ILE A 711 -0.17 -13.98 31.06
C ILE A 711 0.59 -15.29 31.30
N GLU A 712 -0.08 -16.43 31.11
CA GLU A 712 0.44 -17.78 31.45
C GLU A 712 0.62 -18.70 30.22
N SER A 713 0.23 -18.21 29.04
CA SER A 713 0.33 -18.90 27.75
C SER A 713 1.05 -18.02 26.70
N ALA A 714 1.83 -18.66 25.82
CA ALA A 714 2.56 -18.00 24.75
C ALA A 714 1.64 -17.56 23.60
N SER A 715 0.62 -18.37 23.29
CA SER A 715 -0.47 -18.00 22.38
C SER A 715 -1.33 -16.86 22.94
N GLU A 716 -1.59 -16.81 24.25
CA GLU A 716 -2.25 -15.66 24.89
C GLU A 716 -1.38 -14.39 24.78
N PHE A 717 -0.08 -14.47 25.08
CA PHE A 717 0.83 -13.33 24.93
C PHE A 717 0.91 -12.86 23.47
N PHE A 718 0.92 -13.80 22.52
CA PHE A 718 0.85 -13.49 21.09
C PHE A 718 -0.45 -12.77 20.73
N VAL A 719 -1.63 -13.31 21.08
CA VAL A 719 -2.94 -12.68 20.83
C VAL A 719 -3.00 -11.26 21.42
N ARG A 720 -2.45 -11.09 22.62
CA ARG A 720 -2.37 -9.80 23.31
C ARG A 720 -1.63 -8.72 22.50
N VAL A 721 -0.47 -9.05 21.92
CA VAL A 721 0.36 -8.07 21.18
C VAL A 721 0.03 -8.02 19.68
N ALA A 722 -0.51 -9.10 19.12
CA ALA A 722 -0.92 -9.18 17.73
C ALA A 722 -2.24 -8.45 17.49
N PHE A 723 -3.28 -8.68 18.29
CA PHE A 723 -4.64 -8.25 17.95
C PHE A 723 -5.28 -7.30 18.98
N GLU A 724 -5.17 -7.62 20.28
CA GLU A 724 -5.82 -6.81 21.33
C GLU A 724 -5.15 -5.44 21.52
N ASN A 725 -3.82 -5.41 21.54
CA ASN A 725 -3.02 -4.21 21.75
C ASN A 725 -1.97 -4.06 20.64
N VAL A 726 -2.44 -3.68 19.45
CA VAL A 726 -1.60 -3.54 18.25
C VAL A 726 -0.38 -2.63 18.47
N ASN A 727 -0.48 -1.62 19.34
CA ASN A 727 0.62 -0.72 19.69
C ASN A 727 1.78 -1.43 20.41
N CYS A 728 1.48 -2.42 21.27
CA CYS A 728 2.51 -3.26 21.88
C CYS A 728 3.25 -4.07 20.82
N GLY A 729 2.53 -4.77 19.93
CA GLY A 729 3.15 -5.54 18.85
C GLY A 729 3.98 -4.69 17.89
N ASP A 730 3.47 -3.53 17.50
CA ASP A 730 4.16 -2.56 16.64
C ASP A 730 5.47 -2.05 17.28
N CYS A 731 5.47 -1.84 18.60
CA CYS A 731 6.66 -1.41 19.33
C CYS A 731 7.65 -2.55 19.60
N ILE A 732 7.14 -3.78 19.82
CA ILE A 732 7.91 -5.02 19.91
C ILE A 732 8.65 -5.30 18.59
N ILE A 733 7.99 -5.20 17.43
CA ILE A 733 8.63 -5.36 16.12
C ILE A 733 9.77 -4.34 15.95
N ARG A 734 9.55 -3.05 16.27
CA ARG A 734 10.61 -2.03 16.21
C ARG A 734 11.81 -2.37 17.11
N ALA A 735 11.59 -2.90 18.32
CA ALA A 735 12.67 -3.28 19.22
C ALA A 735 13.47 -4.49 18.70
N LEU A 736 12.77 -5.51 18.19
CA LEU A 736 13.38 -6.71 17.60
C LEU A 736 14.09 -6.41 16.26
N MET A 737 13.67 -5.39 15.51
CA MET A 737 14.40 -4.86 14.36
C MET A 737 15.74 -4.24 14.80
N ILE A 738 15.74 -3.39 15.83
CA ILE A 738 16.98 -2.83 16.40
C ILE A 738 17.92 -3.96 16.87
N ALA A 739 17.36 -4.96 17.56
CA ALA A 739 18.13 -6.09 18.07
C ALA A 739 18.61 -7.08 16.97
N SER A 740 17.98 -7.08 15.79
CA SER A 740 18.41 -7.90 14.63
C SER A 740 19.56 -7.26 13.84
N GLY A 741 19.72 -5.93 13.92
CA GLY A 741 20.75 -5.17 13.19
C GLY A 741 20.19 -4.40 11.99
N SER A 742 21.06 -4.00 11.06
CA SER A 742 20.65 -3.25 9.87
C SER A 742 20.04 -4.10 8.76
N LEU A 743 20.24 -5.43 8.79
CA LEU A 743 19.71 -6.39 7.82
C LEU A 743 19.07 -7.59 8.53
N GLY A 744 18.20 -8.32 7.84
CA GLY A 744 17.61 -9.57 8.33
C GLY A 744 16.66 -9.44 9.52
N LEU A 745 16.16 -10.60 9.96
CA LEU A 745 15.11 -10.79 10.99
C LEU A 745 15.60 -11.70 12.13
N SER A 746 16.91 -11.75 12.37
CA SER A 746 17.56 -12.78 13.21
C SER A 746 17.02 -12.95 14.64
N LYS A 747 16.39 -11.91 15.23
CA LYS A 747 15.74 -11.98 16.55
C LYS A 747 14.29 -12.45 16.53
N PHE A 748 13.62 -12.44 15.38
CA PHE A 748 12.28 -13.02 15.23
C PHE A 748 12.34 -14.54 15.08
N LEU A 749 13.46 -15.07 14.57
CA LEU A 749 13.60 -16.48 14.24
C LEU A 749 13.82 -17.37 15.48
N PRO A 750 13.21 -18.57 15.52
CA PRO A 750 13.52 -19.62 16.49
C PRO A 750 15.00 -20.02 16.52
N SER A 751 15.42 -20.66 17.61
CA SER A 751 16.72 -21.34 17.68
C SER A 751 16.81 -22.42 16.59
N PRO A 752 17.95 -22.57 15.89
CA PRO A 752 18.16 -23.68 14.94
C PRO A 752 17.91 -25.07 15.55
N ASN A 753 18.12 -25.20 16.86
CA ASN A 753 17.91 -26.46 17.60
C ASN A 753 16.48 -26.64 18.13
N ARG A 754 15.52 -25.73 17.85
CA ARG A 754 14.12 -25.91 18.28
C ARG A 754 13.37 -26.76 17.26
N THR A 755 13.03 -27.99 17.65
CA THR A 755 12.24 -28.92 16.87
C THR A 755 10.98 -29.36 17.62
N VAL A 756 9.88 -29.59 16.90
CA VAL A 756 8.70 -30.31 17.45
C VAL A 756 8.77 -31.79 17.05
N LEU A 757 8.46 -32.69 17.97
CA LEU A 757 8.55 -34.14 17.76
C LEU A 757 7.42 -34.65 16.85
N LEU A 758 7.72 -35.68 16.07
CA LEU A 758 6.72 -36.41 15.28
C LEU A 758 5.81 -37.24 16.21
N HIS A 759 4.55 -37.43 15.82
CA HIS A 759 3.58 -38.15 16.64
C HIS A 759 3.80 -39.67 16.55
N ARG A 760 3.71 -40.37 17.69
CA ARG A 760 3.82 -41.85 17.74
C ARG A 760 2.51 -42.51 17.31
N THR A 761 2.24 -42.54 16.01
CA THR A 761 0.99 -43.03 15.42
C THR A 761 1.01 -44.54 15.13
N GLN A 762 -0.17 -45.18 15.19
CA GLN A 762 -0.36 -46.62 14.87
C GLN A 762 -1.18 -46.88 13.60
N ASN A 763 -1.76 -45.84 12.97
CA ASN A 763 -2.58 -45.96 11.77
C ASN A 763 -2.07 -45.00 10.68
N HIS A 764 -1.95 -45.50 9.46
CA HIS A 764 -1.76 -44.68 8.27
C HIS A 764 -3.12 -44.32 7.68
N PHE A 765 -3.41 -43.04 7.55
CA PHE A 765 -4.47 -42.52 6.68
C PHE A 765 -3.80 -41.62 5.64
N GLU A 766 -4.22 -41.72 4.38
CA GLU A 766 -3.81 -40.76 3.35
C GLU A 766 -4.58 -39.45 3.58
N LEU A 767 -3.94 -38.47 4.22
CA LEU A 767 -4.45 -37.11 4.26
C LEU A 767 -3.95 -36.34 3.02
N PRO A 768 -4.79 -35.49 2.40
CA PRO A 768 -4.32 -34.60 1.34
C PRO A 768 -3.26 -33.64 1.93
N PRO A 769 -2.20 -33.31 1.17
CA PRO A 769 -1.12 -32.46 1.67
C PRO A 769 -1.67 -31.08 2.05
N PHE A 770 -1.43 -30.66 3.29
CA PHE A 770 -2.04 -29.47 3.92
C PHE A 770 -1.60 -28.11 3.33
N GLY A 771 -0.80 -28.11 2.26
CA GLY A 771 -0.25 -26.91 1.64
C GLY A 771 1.04 -26.40 2.32
N PRO A 772 1.57 -25.25 1.86
CA PRO A 772 2.77 -24.63 2.44
C PRO A 772 2.50 -24.07 3.86
N PRO A 773 3.53 -24.00 4.74
CA PRO A 773 3.45 -23.38 6.06
C PRO A 773 2.71 -22.02 6.10
N HIS A 774 1.64 -21.96 6.91
CA HIS A 774 0.82 -20.76 7.11
C HIS A 774 0.29 -20.67 8.56
N LEU A 775 -0.09 -19.47 9.01
CA LEU A 775 -0.87 -19.31 10.25
C LEU A 775 -2.37 -19.52 9.99
N PRO A 776 -3.16 -19.94 10.99
CA PRO A 776 -4.58 -20.28 10.79
C PRO A 776 -5.41 -19.16 10.14
N LEU A 777 -6.41 -19.60 9.36
CA LEU A 777 -7.15 -18.74 8.42
C LEU A 777 -8.54 -18.32 8.89
N ALA A 778 -8.97 -18.55 10.13
CA ALA A 778 -10.30 -18.08 10.54
C ALA A 778 -10.42 -16.53 10.41
N PRO A 779 -11.59 -15.98 10.04
CA PRO A 779 -11.80 -14.53 9.85
C PRO A 779 -11.90 -13.73 11.17
N ASP A 780 -12.01 -14.42 12.31
CA ASP A 780 -11.89 -13.85 13.65
C ASP A 780 -10.68 -14.48 14.34
N TYR A 781 -9.92 -13.71 15.12
CA TYR A 781 -8.79 -14.24 15.89
C TYR A 781 -9.22 -14.91 17.20
N HIS A 782 -10.44 -14.65 17.69
CA HIS A 782 -10.98 -15.31 18.88
C HIS A 782 -11.31 -16.80 18.63
N ASP A 783 -11.51 -17.19 17.36
CA ASP A 783 -11.84 -18.56 16.94
C ASP A 783 -10.57 -19.42 16.72
N ILE A 784 -9.37 -18.93 17.07
CA ILE A 784 -8.08 -19.55 16.73
C ILE A 784 -7.26 -19.84 17.98
N ASP A 785 -6.84 -21.11 18.15
CA ASP A 785 -5.68 -21.43 18.97
C ASP A 785 -4.38 -21.20 18.19
N PHE A 786 -3.52 -20.32 18.72
CA PHE A 786 -2.21 -19.98 18.15
C PHE A 786 -1.05 -20.72 18.83
N SER A 787 -1.32 -21.74 19.66
CA SER A 787 -0.31 -22.59 20.28
C SER A 787 0.65 -23.21 19.26
N LEU A 788 1.89 -23.49 19.67
CA LEU A 788 2.88 -24.12 18.79
C LEU A 788 2.36 -25.46 18.24
N GLU A 789 1.68 -26.22 19.10
CA GLU A 789 1.13 -27.54 18.80
C GLU A 789 0.02 -27.45 17.75
N ASN A 790 -1.04 -26.67 17.99
CA ASN A 790 -2.16 -26.53 17.04
C ASN A 790 -1.73 -25.90 15.71
N VAL A 791 -0.85 -24.89 15.74
CA VAL A 791 -0.36 -24.23 14.51
C VAL A 791 0.52 -25.17 13.68
N MET A 792 1.37 -26.00 14.29
CA MET A 792 2.26 -26.89 13.54
C MET A 792 1.67 -28.28 13.25
N ALA A 793 0.57 -28.68 13.92
CA ALA A 793 -0.03 -30.01 13.81
C ALA A 793 -0.22 -30.52 12.37
N PRO A 794 -0.78 -29.76 11.40
CA PRO A 794 -0.95 -30.24 10.02
C PRO A 794 0.36 -30.72 9.37
N TRP A 795 1.44 -29.97 9.59
CA TRP A 795 2.76 -30.31 9.04
C TRP A 795 3.46 -31.40 9.85
N ILE A 796 3.20 -31.51 11.16
CA ILE A 796 3.66 -32.63 12.00
C ILE A 796 3.00 -33.93 11.56
N GLU A 797 1.70 -33.92 11.25
CA GLU A 797 0.98 -35.06 10.69
C GLU A 797 1.54 -35.46 9.30
N GLU A 798 1.70 -34.51 8.38
CA GLU A 798 2.28 -34.76 7.05
C GLU A 798 3.71 -35.36 7.15
N ALA A 799 4.57 -34.79 8.00
CA ALA A 799 5.92 -35.31 8.19
C ALA A 799 5.94 -36.68 8.88
N THR A 800 5.03 -36.92 9.84
CA THR A 800 4.88 -38.23 10.50
C THR A 800 4.45 -39.30 9.50
N GLN A 801 3.49 -38.99 8.62
CA GLN A 801 3.07 -39.90 7.55
C GLN A 801 4.18 -40.16 6.52
N ARG A 802 4.93 -39.11 6.14
CA ARG A 802 6.02 -39.18 5.14
C ARG A 802 7.31 -39.83 5.64
N ARG A 803 7.59 -39.80 6.95
CA ARG A 803 8.84 -40.32 7.56
C ARG A 803 8.67 -41.58 8.41
N GLY A 804 7.47 -41.86 8.91
CA GLY A 804 7.29 -42.78 10.04
C GLY A 804 7.60 -42.10 11.39
N SER A 805 7.28 -42.80 12.48
CA SER A 805 7.36 -42.29 13.87
C SER A 805 8.40 -43.00 14.75
N ASP A 806 9.41 -43.60 14.12
CA ASP A 806 10.44 -44.39 14.80
C ASP A 806 11.29 -43.56 15.78
N GLU A 807 11.76 -44.22 16.85
CA GLU A 807 12.61 -43.63 17.90
C GLU A 807 14.02 -43.30 17.36
N GLY A 808 14.10 -42.22 16.59
CA GLY A 808 15.29 -41.76 15.87
C GLY A 808 14.97 -40.78 14.73
N ALA A 809 13.70 -40.64 14.32
CA ALA A 809 13.28 -39.66 13.32
C ALA A 809 13.46 -38.21 13.84
N ALA A 810 14.07 -37.35 13.03
CA ALA A 810 14.23 -35.94 13.36
C ALA A 810 12.87 -35.20 13.35
N GLY A 811 12.63 -34.41 14.40
CA GLY A 811 11.47 -33.52 14.50
C GLY A 811 11.52 -32.35 13.52
N ILE A 812 10.39 -31.68 13.31
CA ILE A 812 10.29 -30.52 12.40
C ILE A 812 10.98 -29.31 13.02
N SER A 813 11.87 -28.66 12.26
CA SER A 813 12.50 -27.39 12.68
C SER A 813 11.48 -26.25 12.69
N VAL A 814 11.23 -25.69 13.88
CA VAL A 814 10.38 -24.49 14.04
C VAL A 814 11.01 -23.30 13.31
N ARG A 815 12.34 -23.25 13.22
CA ARG A 815 13.07 -22.19 12.52
C ARG A 815 12.80 -22.21 11.01
N GLU A 816 12.88 -23.38 10.38
CA GLU A 816 12.64 -23.51 8.93
C GLU A 816 11.18 -23.26 8.60
N TRP A 817 10.25 -23.77 9.41
CA TRP A 817 8.82 -23.48 9.28
C TRP A 817 8.54 -21.97 9.39
N ALA A 818 9.16 -21.29 10.36
CA ALA A 818 9.04 -19.83 10.51
C ALA A 818 9.64 -19.04 9.32
N MET A 819 10.75 -19.49 8.73
CA MET A 819 11.28 -18.88 7.50
C MET A 819 10.37 -19.13 6.29
N MET A 820 9.74 -20.31 6.18
CA MET A 820 8.72 -20.59 5.17
C MET A 820 7.50 -19.67 5.31
N LEU A 821 7.03 -19.47 6.55
CA LEU A 821 5.95 -18.52 6.86
C LEU A 821 6.33 -17.07 6.50
N LEU A 822 7.51 -16.61 6.93
CA LEU A 822 7.97 -15.24 6.70
C LEU A 822 8.23 -14.94 5.22
N GLN A 823 8.67 -15.93 4.41
CA GLN A 823 8.83 -15.70 2.98
C GLN A 823 7.50 -15.66 2.21
N ARG A 824 6.40 -16.16 2.80
CA ARG A 824 5.09 -16.17 2.15
C ARG A 824 4.46 -14.78 2.04
N TYR A 825 4.66 -13.92 3.04
CA TYR A 825 4.10 -12.56 3.11
C TYR A 825 5.17 -11.48 2.88
N ARG A 826 6.05 -11.71 1.90
CA ARG A 826 7.03 -10.70 1.46
C ARG A 826 6.37 -9.66 0.57
N TYR A 827 6.74 -8.40 0.78
CA TYR A 827 6.38 -7.27 -0.06
C TYR A 827 7.43 -6.15 0.07
N VAL A 828 7.39 -5.23 -0.88
CA VAL A 828 7.95 -3.87 -0.75
C VAL A 828 6.87 -2.85 -1.02
N VAL A 829 7.07 -1.63 -0.55
CA VAL A 829 6.20 -0.48 -0.85
C VAL A 829 6.95 0.46 -1.79
N GLY A 830 6.33 0.82 -2.91
CA GLY A 830 6.83 1.82 -3.86
C GLY A 830 6.34 3.23 -3.51
N GLU A 831 7.23 4.21 -3.55
CA GLU A 831 6.90 5.63 -3.34
C GLU A 831 6.40 6.34 -4.61
N LEU A 832 5.59 7.39 -4.41
CA LEU A 832 4.87 8.15 -5.44
C LEU A 832 4.95 9.65 -5.14
N PHE A 833 5.69 10.42 -5.93
CA PHE A 833 5.87 11.86 -5.68
C PHE A 833 4.67 12.73 -6.17
N PHE A 834 3.59 12.80 -5.40
CA PHE A 834 2.60 13.87 -5.53
C PHE A 834 2.03 14.33 -4.18
N TRP A 835 2.48 15.49 -3.71
CA TRP A 835 1.71 16.36 -2.81
C TRP A 835 1.57 17.74 -3.46
N PHE A 836 0.45 18.42 -3.21
CA PHE A 836 0.12 19.69 -3.88
C PHE A 836 1.19 20.77 -3.65
N CYS A 837 1.40 21.60 -4.69
CA CYS A 837 2.28 22.77 -4.72
C CYS A 837 3.79 22.53 -4.60
N GLN A 838 4.43 22.26 -5.75
CA GLN A 838 5.81 22.67 -6.00
C GLN A 838 5.80 23.74 -7.10
N GLU A 839 6.01 25.03 -6.76
CA GLU A 839 6.23 26.13 -7.74
C GLU A 839 7.53 25.95 -8.57
N VAL A 840 8.29 24.88 -8.29
CA VAL A 840 9.62 24.59 -8.85
C VAL A 840 9.68 23.13 -9.29
N VAL A 841 8.97 22.78 -10.38
CA VAL A 841 9.14 21.52 -11.13
C VAL A 841 10.46 21.56 -11.94
N TYR A 842 11.52 22.12 -11.36
CA TYR A 842 12.66 22.69 -12.10
C TYR A 842 14.03 22.07 -11.79
N LEU A 843 14.06 20.99 -10.99
CA LEU A 843 15.17 20.04 -10.93
C LEU A 843 14.62 18.60 -10.98
N ILE A 844 13.95 18.31 -12.10
CA ILE A 844 13.49 16.96 -12.47
C ILE A 844 14.69 15.99 -12.54
N THR A 845 14.46 14.74 -12.16
CA THR A 845 15.36 13.58 -12.31
C THR A 845 16.76 13.70 -11.70
N SER A 846 16.90 13.21 -10.47
CA SER A 846 18.08 12.41 -10.10
C SER A 846 17.62 11.24 -9.21
N ALA A 847 17.63 10.02 -9.76
CA ALA A 847 17.19 8.74 -9.18
C ALA A 847 15.67 8.57 -8.86
N GLY A 848 14.90 8.23 -9.91
CA GLY A 848 13.69 7.38 -9.93
C GLY A 848 12.63 7.45 -8.81
N GLU A 849 11.41 7.84 -9.18
CA GLU A 849 10.14 7.42 -8.56
C GLU A 849 9.14 7.12 -9.71
N LEU A 850 8.07 6.35 -9.48
CA LEU A 850 7.09 5.97 -10.52
C LEU A 850 5.81 6.83 -10.43
N PRO A 851 5.73 8.03 -11.05
CA PRO A 851 4.57 8.90 -10.92
C PRO A 851 3.32 8.31 -11.59
N THR A 852 2.34 8.00 -10.74
CA THR A 852 0.96 7.63 -11.08
C THR A 852 0.07 8.87 -11.24
N ARG A 853 -1.00 8.81 -12.04
CA ARG A 853 -2.06 9.84 -12.02
C ARG A 853 -3.45 9.32 -12.33
N PHE A 854 -4.39 9.56 -11.42
CA PHE A 854 -5.84 9.43 -11.66
C PHE A 854 -6.42 10.69 -12.31
N LEU A 855 -7.37 10.52 -13.22
CA LEU A 855 -8.14 11.57 -13.87
C LEU A 855 -9.61 11.13 -14.01
N SER A 856 -10.52 11.85 -13.36
CA SER A 856 -11.97 11.74 -13.55
C SER A 856 -12.41 12.75 -14.61
N ILE A 857 -13.22 12.30 -15.59
CA ILE A 857 -13.74 13.12 -16.68
C ILE A 857 -15.27 13.20 -16.57
N ASP A 858 -15.76 14.34 -16.06
CA ASP A 858 -17.19 14.62 -15.90
C ASP A 858 -17.81 15.39 -17.08
N THR A 859 -16.98 16.04 -17.92
CA THR A 859 -17.39 17.03 -18.93
C THR A 859 -16.39 17.12 -20.11
N PRO A 860 -16.77 17.66 -21.27
CA PRO A 860 -15.86 17.82 -22.42
C PRO A 860 -14.68 18.79 -22.12
N SER A 861 -14.91 19.78 -21.26
CA SER A 861 -13.86 20.68 -20.77
C SER A 861 -12.85 19.97 -19.87
N ALA A 862 -13.33 19.07 -18.99
CA ALA A 862 -12.47 18.20 -18.19
C ALA A 862 -11.67 17.24 -19.09
N ALA A 863 -12.29 16.65 -20.13
CA ALA A 863 -11.59 15.81 -21.10
C ALA A 863 -10.44 16.56 -21.79
N HIS A 864 -10.73 17.67 -22.47
CA HIS A 864 -9.72 18.48 -23.19
C HIS A 864 -8.58 18.96 -22.27
N THR A 865 -8.90 19.38 -21.04
CA THR A 865 -7.90 19.88 -20.08
C THR A 865 -7.10 18.73 -19.47
N GLY A 866 -7.76 17.62 -19.17
CA GLY A 866 -7.20 16.41 -18.56
C GLY A 866 -6.17 15.76 -19.46
N VAL A 867 -6.55 15.34 -20.67
CA VAL A 867 -5.65 14.62 -21.60
C VAL A 867 -4.46 15.47 -22.04
N LYS A 868 -4.64 16.78 -22.18
CA LYS A 868 -3.54 17.74 -22.40
C LYS A 868 -2.53 17.73 -21.24
N GLY A 869 -2.99 17.51 -20.02
CA GLY A 869 -2.15 17.34 -18.84
C GLY A 869 -1.43 15.97 -18.75
N LEU A 870 -1.80 14.99 -19.57
CA LEU A 870 -1.19 13.65 -19.60
C LEU A 870 -0.04 13.52 -20.62
N GLY A 871 0.11 14.49 -21.53
CA GLY A 871 1.21 14.54 -22.50
C GLY A 871 2.63 14.67 -21.91
N ASN A 872 2.77 14.68 -20.57
CA ASN A 872 4.05 14.59 -19.90
C ASN A 872 4.47 13.12 -19.73
N ASN A 873 5.41 12.64 -20.54
CA ASN A 873 5.96 11.28 -20.49
C ASN A 873 6.71 10.93 -19.19
N ALA A 874 6.90 11.89 -18.26
CA ALA A 874 7.32 11.58 -16.91
C ALA A 874 6.27 10.72 -16.17
N LEU A 875 4.97 10.99 -16.37
CA LEU A 875 3.90 10.13 -15.85
C LEU A 875 4.01 8.74 -16.48
N ARG A 876 4.05 7.69 -15.67
CA ARG A 876 4.28 6.31 -16.13
C ARG A 876 3.01 5.47 -16.12
N LEU A 877 2.26 5.55 -15.03
CA LEU A 877 0.97 4.88 -14.86
C LEU A 877 -0.15 5.92 -14.79
N ILE A 878 -1.24 5.73 -15.52
CA ILE A 878 -2.39 6.65 -15.51
C ILE A 878 -3.71 5.89 -15.47
N CYS A 879 -4.73 6.53 -14.91
CA CYS A 879 -6.12 6.11 -14.93
C CYS A 879 -6.99 7.25 -15.48
N ILE A 880 -7.92 6.95 -16.38
CA ILE A 880 -8.84 7.91 -17.00
C ILE A 880 -10.28 7.37 -16.90
N ASN A 881 -11.00 7.73 -15.84
CA ASN A 881 -12.34 7.23 -15.52
C ASN A 881 -13.45 8.18 -16.03
N ASP A 882 -14.45 7.68 -16.75
CA ASP A 882 -15.42 8.46 -17.53
C ASP A 882 -16.72 8.81 -16.77
N ASP A 883 -16.59 9.60 -15.70
CA ASP A 883 -17.68 10.12 -14.86
C ASP A 883 -18.78 10.99 -15.56
N VAL A 884 -18.84 10.99 -16.89
CA VAL A 884 -19.84 11.67 -17.72
C VAL A 884 -21.25 11.17 -17.39
N THR A 885 -22.07 12.10 -16.88
CA THR A 885 -23.46 11.87 -16.43
C THR A 885 -24.49 12.68 -17.23
N ASN A 886 -24.08 13.31 -18.32
CA ASN A 886 -24.95 14.03 -19.25
C ASN A 886 -24.75 13.45 -20.66
N ASP A 887 -25.76 12.78 -21.20
CA ASP A 887 -25.65 12.06 -22.48
C ASP A 887 -25.29 12.98 -23.66
N ASN A 888 -25.66 14.26 -23.58
CA ASN A 888 -25.30 15.28 -24.57
C ASN A 888 -23.78 15.56 -24.64
N ASP A 889 -23.05 15.32 -23.55
CA ASP A 889 -21.60 15.52 -23.47
C ASP A 889 -20.81 14.28 -23.92
N VAL A 890 -21.43 13.08 -23.89
CA VAL A 890 -20.76 11.79 -24.14
C VAL A 890 -20.06 11.76 -25.50
N TYR A 891 -20.70 12.20 -26.57
CA TYR A 891 -20.08 12.23 -27.91
C TYR A 891 -18.87 13.19 -27.99
N ALA A 892 -18.88 14.30 -27.25
CA ALA A 892 -17.77 15.26 -27.24
C ALA A 892 -16.59 14.76 -26.39
N VAL A 893 -16.86 14.01 -25.31
CA VAL A 893 -15.85 13.31 -24.53
C VAL A 893 -15.25 12.15 -25.32
N ASP A 894 -16.10 11.27 -25.88
CA ASP A 894 -15.73 10.14 -26.75
C ASP A 894 -14.74 10.57 -27.83
N LYS A 895 -15.11 11.59 -28.62
CA LYS A 895 -14.24 12.12 -29.68
C LYS A 895 -12.91 12.61 -29.13
N THR A 896 -12.92 13.31 -27.99
CA THR A 896 -11.71 13.86 -27.36
C THR A 896 -10.76 12.76 -26.87
N LEU A 897 -11.32 11.70 -26.30
CA LEU A 897 -10.58 10.52 -25.86
C LEU A 897 -10.01 9.76 -27.06
N ARG A 898 -10.85 9.38 -28.04
CA ARG A 898 -10.42 8.68 -29.26
C ARG A 898 -9.36 9.45 -30.05
N ASP A 899 -9.50 10.78 -30.22
CA ASP A 899 -8.49 11.64 -30.86
C ASP A 899 -7.15 11.59 -30.10
N TRP A 900 -7.16 11.66 -28.77
CA TRP A 900 -5.95 11.65 -27.94
C TRP A 900 -5.29 10.27 -27.89
N PHE A 901 -6.07 9.22 -27.66
CA PHE A 901 -5.64 7.82 -27.67
C PHE A 901 -4.94 7.45 -28.98
N SER A 902 -5.57 7.77 -30.12
CA SER A 902 -5.01 7.53 -31.47
C SER A 902 -3.67 8.24 -31.69
N SER A 903 -3.48 9.41 -31.06
CA SER A 903 -2.26 10.21 -31.14
C SER A 903 -1.15 9.70 -30.19
N LYS A 904 -1.52 9.20 -29.01
CA LYS A 904 -0.59 8.70 -27.98
C LYS A 904 -0.06 7.30 -28.29
N TRP A 905 -0.92 6.37 -28.72
CA TRP A 905 -0.55 4.99 -29.04
C TRP A 905 -1.06 4.60 -30.45
N PRO A 906 -0.45 5.14 -31.53
CA PRO A 906 -0.94 4.97 -32.89
C PRO A 906 -0.78 3.55 -33.45
N THR A 907 0.23 2.81 -33.01
CA THR A 907 0.56 1.46 -33.48
C THR A 907 -0.54 0.45 -33.10
N PRO A 908 -1.16 -0.25 -34.06
CA PRO A 908 -2.05 -1.37 -33.78
C PRO A 908 -1.33 -2.57 -33.17
N ALA A 909 -1.99 -3.25 -32.25
CA ALA A 909 -1.64 -4.62 -31.90
C ALA A 909 -1.94 -5.56 -33.09
N ALA A 910 -1.15 -6.63 -33.24
CA ALA A 910 -1.26 -7.54 -34.38
C ALA A 910 -2.51 -8.45 -34.37
N TRP A 911 -3.36 -8.31 -33.34
CA TRP A 911 -4.69 -8.93 -33.22
C TRP A 911 -5.85 -7.97 -33.48
N GLU A 912 -5.58 -6.74 -33.91
CA GLU A 912 -6.60 -5.82 -34.41
C GLU A 912 -6.94 -6.11 -35.89
N ALA A 913 -8.19 -5.86 -36.27
CA ALA A 913 -8.71 -5.95 -37.63
C ALA A 913 -8.47 -4.67 -38.47
#